data_AF-A0A8H7HK11-F1
#
_entry.id   AF-A0A8H7HK11-F1
#
_cell.length_a   1.000
_cell.length_b   1.000
_cell.length_c   1.000
_cell.angle_alpha   90.00
_cell.angle_beta   90.00
_cell.angle_gamma   90.00
#
_symmetry.space_group_name_H-M   'P 1'
#
loop_
_entity.id
_entity.type
_entity.pdbx_description
1 polymer ?
#
loop_
_entity_poly.entity_id
_entity_poly.type
_entity_poly.pdbx_seq_one_letter_code
_entity_poly.pdbx_strand_id
1 'polypeptide(L)'
;MSSSHTPSRRSNTRDVLLRTFDLGFTAFGGPPAHFQILHKRFVEGSGRPSLISEQTYQELFSISQALPGPASTKMTFCIAFLRAGFLTALGVFLIWSLPGAVGMYALSLGIEKVDEVLPSPVYALLSGLNASTVGIIALSAVQLARKAITDPLTRLLVLLSACAGLCYNALWYFPTLIAIGGCATLVWDHFLRGRVGRLVAKMRRPSGGQPAVVDEEAEGIPMDTLPTRSAASVKSSGSGGVGAAAIPETDRNDDSVSSSTTTSSEHKVPLKLGLLIIVGFFAIFTTLMVLRGTLRAPPLPLELFISMFLAGTIIFGGGPVVIPLLREYVVEPGWVSPRDFLIGLAIIQAFPGPNFNFAVYLGALALRSTNIPTIVGALLGFLGIFFPGITLSIGFQSIWRVMRSNRFVTSLLRGINAAAVGLVFTAVHRLWEIGYVKPDAARGVSLGSEPWWVVVAASVYVGVDSFEIPTPLGIMGGGLMGLAWYGAALIWQRIYTRVPSAVPLQQSTMLPLDVTEIAQLNIWEPWFKSAPMNQTVHRVNLAKAWNISQGSRILEIGCGQGDCTVVLASAVGDSGHVTGVDPAPLDYGAPATLGQAQSHLLKSKIGHRMSFVQADPIEFLKLGENHDTFDTAVLAHCIYYMSSPTVLLNTFRALFKVPSFKQVCVAEYALSASNIDGYPHVLAVLAQAMIEVHKDAEKSESNVRTVLGPEGISELGKEAGWLVSREGMIVPEKEQEDGRWEVGAVLEYTEVEIDRLILDERERALINGMKGSISRSVEELGGVKNVRTMDVWWTVLTRPE
;
A
#
# COMPACT_ATOMS: atom_id res chain seq x y z
N MET A 1 32.03 -52.07 34.53
CA MET A 1 30.57 -51.79 34.49
C MET A 1 30.36 -50.29 34.37
N SER A 2 30.05 -49.80 33.16
CA SER A 2 29.33 -48.55 32.94
C SER A 2 28.63 -48.74 31.60
N SER A 3 27.33 -48.99 31.67
CA SER A 3 26.48 -49.37 30.55
C SER A 3 26.37 -48.21 29.56
N SER A 4 26.75 -48.48 28.31
CA SER A 4 26.39 -47.67 27.15
C SER A 4 24.88 -47.73 26.91
N HIS A 5 24.12 -46.97 27.70
CA HIS A 5 22.70 -46.79 27.46
C HIS A 5 22.50 -45.98 26.18
N THR A 6 22.20 -46.66 25.08
CA THR A 6 21.44 -46.07 23.98
C THR A 6 20.16 -45.46 24.57
N PRO A 7 19.93 -44.13 24.46
CA PRO A 7 18.78 -43.50 25.09
C PRO A 7 17.48 -44.12 24.58
N SER A 8 16.58 -44.49 25.50
CA SER A 8 15.27 -45.05 25.16
C SER A 8 14.47 -44.09 24.27
N ARG A 9 13.56 -44.60 23.43
CA ARG A 9 12.68 -43.76 22.59
C ARG A 9 11.91 -42.70 23.41
N ARG A 10 11.61 -42.97 24.69
CA ARG A 10 10.99 -42.02 25.63
C ARG A 10 11.92 -40.86 26.03
N SER A 11 13.23 -41.08 26.21
CA SER A 11 14.16 -40.01 26.57
C SER A 11 14.39 -39.05 25.40
N ASN A 12 14.41 -39.56 24.17
CA ASN A 12 14.56 -38.73 22.97
C ASN A 12 13.32 -37.86 22.71
N THR A 13 12.10 -38.38 22.93
CA THR A 13 10.87 -37.58 22.82
C THR A 13 10.84 -36.43 23.81
N ARG A 14 11.15 -36.69 25.09
CA ARG A 14 11.15 -35.66 26.12
C ARG A 14 12.19 -34.57 25.84
N ASP A 15 13.39 -34.94 25.43
CA ASP A 15 14.43 -33.94 25.14
C ASP A 15 14.09 -33.07 23.93
N VAL A 16 13.57 -33.66 22.84
CA VAL A 16 13.12 -32.92 21.66
C VAL A 16 11.99 -31.94 22.02
N LEU A 17 10.99 -32.37 22.80
CA LEU A 17 9.91 -31.50 23.24
C LEU A 17 10.42 -30.36 24.13
N LEU A 18 11.30 -30.65 25.10
CA LEU A 18 11.89 -29.64 25.97
C LEU A 18 12.78 -28.63 25.24
N ARG A 19 13.27 -28.94 24.04
CA ARG A 19 14.02 -27.98 23.19
C ARG A 19 13.13 -27.18 22.26
N THR A 20 11.86 -27.55 22.11
CA THR A 20 10.94 -26.97 21.11
C THR A 20 9.70 -26.33 21.71
N PHE A 21 9.39 -26.56 22.98
CA PHE A 21 8.11 -26.17 23.58
C PHE A 21 7.83 -24.65 23.52
N ASP A 22 8.86 -23.82 23.65
CA ASP A 22 8.76 -22.37 23.66
C ASP A 22 8.89 -21.75 22.26
N LEU A 23 9.33 -22.51 21.25
CA LEU A 23 9.65 -21.97 19.94
C LEU A 23 8.43 -21.32 19.24
N GLY A 24 7.22 -21.82 19.49
CA GLY A 24 6.00 -21.19 18.98
C GLY A 24 5.73 -19.81 19.58
N PHE A 25 6.42 -19.42 20.65
CA PHE A 25 6.32 -18.11 21.32
C PHE A 25 7.61 -17.27 21.22
N THR A 26 8.76 -17.90 20.95
CA THR A 26 10.08 -17.25 21.02
C THR A 26 10.83 -17.21 19.69
N ALA A 27 10.44 -18.00 18.68
CA ALA A 27 11.11 -18.01 17.39
C ALA A 27 10.61 -16.87 16.51
N PHE A 28 11.35 -15.77 16.47
CA PHE A 28 11.08 -14.64 15.59
C PHE A 28 12.14 -14.51 14.49
N GLY A 29 11.85 -13.72 13.46
CA GLY A 29 12.84 -13.34 12.44
C GLY A 29 12.87 -14.19 11.17
N GLY A 30 11.87 -15.05 10.97
CA GLY A 30 11.72 -15.81 9.73
C GLY A 30 12.78 -16.90 9.53
N PRO A 31 12.86 -17.50 8.33
CA PRO A 31 13.66 -18.71 8.12
C PRO A 31 15.14 -18.61 8.50
N PRO A 32 15.91 -17.55 8.13
CA PRO A 32 17.33 -17.46 8.51
C PRO A 32 17.55 -17.51 10.02
N ALA A 33 16.75 -16.76 10.79
CA ALA A 33 16.79 -16.76 12.25
C ALA A 33 16.37 -18.12 12.83
N HIS A 34 15.29 -18.71 12.31
CA HIS A 34 14.83 -20.02 12.75
C HIS A 34 15.89 -21.10 12.56
N PHE A 35 16.63 -21.10 11.43
CA PHE A 35 17.73 -22.04 11.23
C PHE A 35 18.85 -21.83 12.26
N GLN A 36 19.24 -20.60 12.58
CA GLN A 36 20.24 -20.37 13.62
C GLN A 36 19.76 -20.85 15.01
N ILE A 37 18.49 -20.58 15.35
CA ILE A 37 17.89 -21.06 16.60
C ILE A 37 17.90 -22.60 16.66
N LEU A 38 17.51 -23.27 15.58
CA LEU A 38 17.51 -24.73 15.49
C LEU A 38 18.92 -25.30 15.57
N HIS A 39 19.89 -24.68 14.89
CA HIS A 39 21.29 -25.08 14.95
C HIS A 39 21.83 -24.98 16.38
N LYS A 40 21.66 -23.84 17.04
CA LYS A 40 22.08 -23.62 18.44
C LYS A 40 21.43 -24.61 19.42
N ARG A 41 20.16 -24.96 19.19
CA ARG A 41 19.42 -25.86 20.10
C ARG A 41 19.70 -27.33 19.87
N PHE A 42 19.89 -27.76 18.63
CA PHE A 42 19.99 -29.18 18.29
C PHE A 42 21.43 -29.62 17.95
N VAL A 43 22.26 -28.74 17.39
CA VAL A 43 23.66 -29.02 17.07
C VAL A 43 24.57 -28.61 18.22
N GLU A 44 24.58 -27.34 18.61
CA GLU A 44 25.45 -26.83 19.70
C GLU A 44 24.96 -27.29 21.08
N GLY A 45 23.66 -27.58 21.19
CA GLY A 45 23.07 -28.22 22.35
C GLY A 45 22.57 -27.29 23.46
N SER A 46 22.93 -25.99 23.45
CA SER A 46 22.42 -24.96 24.38
C SER A 46 22.44 -25.41 25.86
N GLY A 47 23.56 -25.93 26.34
CA GLY A 47 23.71 -26.47 27.71
C GLY A 47 23.20 -27.91 27.90
N ARG A 48 22.78 -28.58 26.84
CA ARG A 48 22.49 -30.02 26.76
C ARG A 48 23.38 -30.69 25.71
N PRO A 49 23.51 -32.03 25.70
CA PRO A 49 24.28 -32.73 24.68
C PRO A 49 23.78 -32.44 23.26
N SER A 50 24.68 -32.43 22.28
CA SER A 50 24.32 -32.30 20.87
C SER A 50 23.37 -33.42 20.47
N LEU A 51 22.23 -33.02 19.92
CA LEU A 51 21.19 -33.93 19.44
C LEU A 51 21.31 -34.18 17.95
N ILE A 52 22.18 -33.58 17.16
CA ILE A 52 22.37 -33.92 15.73
C ILE A 52 23.76 -33.44 15.32
N SER A 53 24.43 -34.21 14.47
CA SER A 53 25.73 -33.78 13.92
C SER A 53 25.55 -32.61 12.96
N GLU A 54 26.60 -31.80 12.81
CA GLU A 54 26.65 -30.70 11.83
C GLU A 54 26.30 -31.22 10.42
N GLN A 55 26.85 -32.37 10.03
CA GLN A 55 26.55 -33.00 8.74
C GLN A 55 25.06 -33.31 8.58
N THR A 56 24.41 -33.90 9.59
CA THR A 56 22.97 -34.22 9.52
C THR A 56 22.14 -32.95 9.45
N TYR A 57 22.54 -31.91 10.18
CA TYR A 57 21.88 -30.61 10.12
C TYR A 57 21.97 -30.01 8.71
N GLN A 58 23.16 -30.00 8.09
CA GLN A 58 23.34 -29.49 6.73
C GLN A 58 22.56 -30.32 5.68
N GLU A 59 22.44 -31.63 5.88
CA GLU A 59 21.61 -32.50 5.03
C GLU A 59 20.13 -32.13 5.12
N LEU A 60 19.59 -31.99 6.33
CA LEU A 60 18.19 -31.58 6.54
C LEU A 60 17.92 -30.15 6.05
N PHE A 61 18.88 -29.25 6.23
CA PHE A 61 18.81 -27.90 5.72
C PHE A 61 18.71 -27.90 4.20
N SER A 62 19.55 -28.70 3.52
CA SER A 62 19.53 -28.85 2.06
C SER A 62 18.18 -29.41 1.57
N ILE A 63 17.62 -30.44 2.23
CA ILE A 63 16.29 -30.99 1.90
C ILE A 63 15.21 -29.92 2.05
N SER A 64 15.25 -29.18 3.16
CA SER A 64 14.23 -28.18 3.49
C SER A 64 14.21 -27.01 2.51
N GLN A 65 15.35 -26.67 1.91
CA GLN A 65 15.47 -25.66 0.85
C GLN A 65 15.13 -26.21 -0.55
N ALA A 66 15.49 -27.47 -0.81
CA ALA A 66 15.29 -28.12 -2.11
C ALA A 66 13.82 -28.41 -2.43
N LEU A 67 13.00 -28.64 -1.40
CA LEU A 67 11.60 -29.02 -1.55
C LEU A 67 10.68 -27.83 -1.30
N PRO A 68 9.47 -27.82 -1.88
CA PRO A 68 8.52 -26.76 -1.64
C PRO A 68 7.96 -26.77 -0.21
N GLY A 69 7.37 -25.64 0.19
CA GLY A 69 6.73 -25.41 1.48
C GLY A 69 7.61 -24.68 2.50
N PRO A 70 7.09 -24.44 3.72
CA PRO A 70 7.76 -23.61 4.73
C PRO A 70 9.07 -24.24 5.23
N ALA A 71 10.22 -23.65 4.87
CA ALA A 71 11.54 -24.25 5.07
C ALA A 71 11.87 -24.51 6.56
N SER A 72 11.65 -23.54 7.45
CA SER A 72 11.91 -23.71 8.89
C SER A 72 10.99 -24.75 9.53
N THR A 73 9.71 -24.80 9.13
CA THR A 73 8.77 -25.79 9.66
C THR A 73 9.14 -27.20 9.23
N LYS A 74 9.52 -27.40 7.95
CA LYS A 74 10.01 -28.69 7.45
C LYS A 74 11.26 -29.11 8.22
N MET A 75 12.20 -28.19 8.45
CA MET A 75 13.41 -28.45 9.22
C MET A 75 13.10 -28.93 10.64
N THR A 76 12.30 -28.18 11.40
CA THR A 76 11.90 -28.54 12.77
C THR A 76 11.19 -29.90 12.79
N PHE A 77 10.27 -30.14 11.85
CA PHE A 77 9.56 -31.40 11.71
C PHE A 77 10.53 -32.55 11.43
N CYS A 78 11.43 -32.38 10.47
CA CYS A 78 12.41 -33.37 10.06
C CYS A 78 13.38 -33.76 11.18
N ILE A 79 13.87 -32.78 11.96
CA ILE A 79 14.73 -33.04 13.13
C ILE A 79 13.97 -33.88 14.17
N ALA A 80 12.75 -33.48 14.52
CA ALA A 80 11.92 -34.18 15.49
C ALA A 80 11.56 -35.60 14.99
N PHE A 81 11.27 -35.74 13.70
CA PHE A 81 10.95 -37.01 13.07
C PHE A 81 12.13 -37.99 13.10
N LEU A 82 13.33 -37.54 12.75
CA LEU A 82 14.53 -38.37 12.80
C LEU A 82 14.84 -38.82 14.24
N ARG A 83 14.73 -37.92 15.21
CA ARG A 83 15.11 -38.24 16.61
C ARG A 83 14.05 -39.00 17.38
N ALA A 84 12.80 -38.59 17.31
CA ALA A 84 11.73 -39.11 18.17
C ALA A 84 10.57 -39.80 17.41
N GLY A 85 10.56 -39.74 16.08
CA GLY A 85 9.56 -40.39 15.22
C GLY A 85 8.36 -39.50 14.91
N PHE A 86 7.42 -40.04 14.11
CA PHE A 86 6.31 -39.29 13.52
C PHE A 86 5.40 -38.58 14.52
N LEU A 87 4.93 -39.28 15.55
CA LEU A 87 4.00 -38.71 16.54
C LEU A 87 4.62 -37.52 17.28
N THR A 88 5.90 -37.62 17.64
CA THR A 88 6.61 -36.50 18.27
C THR A 88 6.82 -35.36 17.28
N ALA A 89 7.12 -35.63 16.01
CA ALA A 89 7.24 -34.60 14.98
C ALA A 89 5.94 -33.84 14.78
N LEU A 90 4.80 -34.54 14.78
CA LEU A 90 3.47 -33.93 14.72
C LEU A 90 3.21 -33.06 15.96
N GLY A 91 3.52 -33.56 17.16
CA GLY A 91 3.40 -32.77 18.40
C GLY A 91 4.27 -31.51 18.39
N VAL A 92 5.53 -31.62 17.94
CA VAL A 92 6.44 -30.48 17.78
C VAL A 92 5.91 -29.49 16.75
N PHE A 93 5.37 -29.95 15.62
CA PHE A 93 4.74 -29.07 14.63
C PHE A 93 3.56 -28.29 15.20
N LEU A 94 2.69 -28.95 15.98
CA LEU A 94 1.57 -28.30 16.63
C LEU A 94 2.06 -27.26 17.66
N ILE A 95 3.04 -27.60 18.51
CA ILE A 95 3.58 -26.63 19.48
C ILE A 95 4.28 -25.45 18.78
N TRP A 96 4.99 -25.73 17.68
CA TRP A 96 5.66 -24.72 16.85
C TRP A 96 4.69 -23.78 16.14
N SER A 97 3.55 -24.28 15.66
CA SER A 97 2.66 -23.54 14.76
C SER A 97 1.37 -23.03 15.40
N LEU A 98 0.78 -23.78 16.35
CA LEU A 98 -0.53 -23.46 16.92
C LEU A 98 -0.60 -22.11 17.64
N PRO A 99 0.39 -21.68 18.45
CA PRO A 99 0.30 -20.39 19.14
C PRO A 99 0.09 -19.23 18.15
N GLY A 100 0.90 -19.19 17.08
CA GLY A 100 0.73 -18.21 16.02
C GLY A 100 -0.57 -18.40 15.23
N ALA A 101 -0.98 -19.63 14.94
CA ALA A 101 -2.23 -19.92 14.23
C ALA A 101 -3.47 -19.43 15.03
N VAL A 102 -3.49 -19.68 16.35
CA VAL A 102 -4.55 -19.24 17.24
C VAL A 102 -4.60 -17.71 17.30
N GLY A 103 -3.46 -17.05 17.41
CA GLY A 103 -3.42 -15.59 17.42
C GLY A 103 -3.86 -14.98 16.09
N MET A 104 -3.47 -15.56 14.96
CA MET A 104 -3.94 -15.14 13.64
C MET A 104 -5.43 -15.39 13.41
N TYR A 105 -5.97 -16.48 13.95
CA TYR A 105 -7.42 -16.73 13.96
C TYR A 105 -8.16 -15.73 14.84
N ALA A 106 -7.66 -15.46 16.05
CA ALA A 106 -8.21 -14.42 16.92
C ALA A 106 -8.21 -13.04 16.25
N LEU A 107 -7.13 -12.72 15.51
CA LEU A 107 -7.05 -11.49 14.71
C LEU A 107 -8.14 -11.44 13.63
N SER A 108 -8.41 -12.54 12.92
CA SER A 108 -9.51 -12.55 11.93
C SER A 108 -10.86 -12.23 12.55
N LEU A 109 -11.16 -12.75 13.74
CA LEU A 109 -12.40 -12.44 14.47
C LEU A 109 -12.44 -11.00 14.98
N GLY A 110 -11.29 -10.40 15.26
CA GLY A 110 -11.19 -9.01 15.68
C GLY A 110 -11.49 -8.04 14.54
N ILE A 111 -10.97 -8.32 13.35
CA ILE A 111 -11.16 -7.48 12.15
C ILE A 111 -12.61 -7.46 11.68
N GLU A 112 -13.40 -8.50 11.98
CA GLU A 112 -14.85 -8.52 11.74
C GLU A 112 -15.61 -7.40 12.45
N LYS A 113 -15.06 -6.86 13.55
CA LYS A 113 -15.71 -5.83 14.38
C LYS A 113 -15.19 -4.41 14.12
N VAL A 114 -14.29 -4.27 13.15
CA VAL A 114 -13.63 -3.00 12.83
C VAL A 114 -14.25 -2.41 11.58
N ASP A 115 -14.67 -1.14 11.65
CA ASP A 115 -15.29 -0.41 10.56
C ASP A 115 -14.43 -0.39 9.28
N GLU A 116 -15.05 -0.11 8.13
CA GLU A 116 -14.34 -0.06 6.83
C GLU A 116 -13.21 0.97 6.81
N VAL A 117 -13.38 2.09 7.52
CA VAL A 117 -12.39 3.16 7.66
C VAL A 117 -11.71 3.06 9.03
N LEU A 118 -10.40 2.81 9.03
CA LEU A 118 -9.60 2.82 10.25
C LEU A 118 -9.33 4.25 10.73
N PRO A 119 -9.11 4.48 12.04
CA PRO A 119 -8.60 5.76 12.52
C PRO A 119 -7.26 6.12 11.86
N SER A 120 -7.03 7.39 11.53
CA SER A 120 -5.79 7.88 10.88
C SER A 120 -4.47 7.41 11.52
N PRO A 121 -4.32 7.34 12.87
CA PRO A 121 -3.12 6.80 13.48
C PRO A 121 -2.85 5.33 13.12
N VAL A 122 -3.90 4.55 12.89
CA VAL A 122 -3.80 3.12 12.55
C VAL A 122 -3.25 2.95 11.13
N TYR A 123 -3.66 3.79 10.17
CA TYR A 123 -3.07 3.77 8.82
C TYR A 123 -1.56 4.05 8.85
N ALA A 124 -1.12 5.01 9.65
CA ALA A 124 0.29 5.33 9.79
C ALA A 124 1.08 4.21 10.49
N LEU A 125 0.50 3.60 11.54
CA LEU A 125 1.05 2.43 12.20
C LEU A 125 1.21 1.26 11.23
N LEU A 126 0.16 0.90 10.49
CA LEU A 126 0.17 -0.19 9.52
C LEU A 126 1.16 0.04 8.39
N SER A 127 1.25 1.27 7.89
CA SER A 127 2.23 1.65 6.86
C SER A 127 3.65 1.52 7.38
N GLY A 128 3.91 1.92 8.63
CA GLY A 128 5.18 1.69 9.31
C GLY A 128 5.51 0.20 9.45
N LEU A 129 4.56 -0.63 9.89
CA LEU A 129 4.73 -2.09 10.02
C LEU A 129 5.01 -2.77 8.67
N ASN A 130 4.30 -2.37 7.61
CA ASN A 130 4.51 -2.88 6.26
C ASN A 130 5.87 -2.45 5.70
N ALA A 131 6.26 -1.19 5.87
CA ALA A 131 7.57 -0.68 5.45
C ALA A 131 8.71 -1.46 6.13
N SER A 132 8.63 -1.67 7.45
CA SER A 132 9.58 -2.51 8.19
C SER A 132 9.66 -3.93 7.63
N THR A 133 8.48 -4.50 7.33
CA THR A 133 8.35 -5.85 6.77
C THR A 133 9.09 -5.96 5.44
N VAL A 134 8.92 -4.98 4.54
CA VAL A 134 9.63 -4.95 3.27
C VAL A 134 11.13 -4.85 3.47
N GLY A 135 11.60 -4.02 4.42
CA GLY A 135 13.02 -3.95 4.81
C GLY A 135 13.61 -5.29 5.27
N ILE A 136 12.90 -6.02 6.13
CA ILE A 136 13.33 -7.34 6.63
C ILE A 136 13.33 -8.40 5.53
N ILE A 137 12.36 -8.34 4.62
CA ILE A 137 12.28 -9.25 3.49
C ILE A 137 13.43 -8.99 2.52
N ALA A 138 13.77 -7.72 2.26
CA ALA A 138 14.94 -7.34 1.48
C ALA A 138 16.24 -7.85 2.13
N LEU A 139 16.38 -7.72 3.46
CA LEU A 139 17.52 -8.28 4.20
C LEU A 139 17.61 -9.79 4.04
N SER A 140 16.50 -10.49 4.20
CA SER A 140 16.42 -11.95 4.04
C SER A 140 16.82 -12.36 2.62
N ALA A 141 16.37 -11.62 1.59
CA ALA A 141 16.74 -11.87 0.20
C ALA A 141 18.26 -11.77 -0.01
N VAL A 142 18.90 -10.74 0.54
CA VAL A 142 20.36 -10.55 0.47
C VAL A 142 21.11 -11.67 1.20
N GLN A 143 20.66 -12.05 2.40
CA GLN A 143 21.29 -13.13 3.17
C GLN A 143 21.15 -14.49 2.48
N LEU A 144 19.98 -14.79 1.90
CA LEU A 144 19.74 -15.98 1.09
C LEU A 144 20.61 -15.98 -0.16
N ALA A 145 20.72 -14.85 -0.86
CA ALA A 145 21.56 -14.70 -2.05
C ALA A 145 23.03 -14.97 -1.73
N ARG A 146 23.57 -14.39 -0.64
CA ARG A 146 24.96 -14.65 -0.22
C ARG A 146 25.23 -16.14 0.03
N LYS A 147 24.25 -16.90 0.52
CA LYS A 147 24.36 -18.35 0.76
C LYS A 147 24.13 -19.20 -0.49
N ALA A 148 23.24 -18.77 -1.39
CA ALA A 148 22.90 -19.52 -2.60
C ALA A 148 23.93 -19.33 -3.73
N ILE A 149 24.63 -18.18 -3.74
CA ILE A 149 25.68 -17.89 -4.71
C ILE A 149 26.95 -18.62 -4.31
N THR A 150 27.18 -19.78 -4.92
CA THR A 150 28.39 -20.60 -4.71
C THR A 150 29.45 -20.39 -5.78
N ASP A 151 29.08 -19.87 -6.95
CA ASP A 151 29.92 -19.81 -8.14
C ASP A 151 29.35 -18.81 -9.18
N PRO A 152 30.08 -18.47 -10.27
CA PRO A 152 29.61 -17.49 -11.24
C PRO A 152 28.29 -17.84 -11.92
N LEU A 153 27.99 -19.12 -12.14
CA LEU A 153 26.72 -19.52 -12.77
C LEU A 153 25.54 -19.30 -11.81
N THR A 154 25.66 -19.73 -10.55
CA THR A 154 24.59 -19.48 -9.56
C THR A 154 24.37 -17.99 -9.33
N ARG A 155 25.44 -17.17 -9.37
CA ARG A 155 25.33 -15.69 -9.38
C ARG A 155 24.49 -15.18 -10.54
N LEU A 156 24.75 -15.68 -11.76
CA LEU A 156 24.00 -15.31 -12.94
C LEU A 156 22.53 -15.77 -12.84
N LEU A 157 22.28 -16.97 -12.31
CA LEU A 157 20.92 -17.49 -12.11
C LEU A 157 20.12 -16.65 -11.13
N VAL A 158 20.70 -16.23 -10.00
CA VAL A 158 20.04 -15.32 -9.05
C VAL A 158 19.68 -14.00 -9.75
N LEU A 159 20.61 -13.40 -10.49
CA LEU A 159 20.37 -12.15 -11.22
C LEU A 159 19.28 -12.30 -12.29
N LEU A 160 19.41 -13.28 -13.18
CA LEU A 160 18.49 -13.48 -14.30
C LEU A 160 17.08 -13.82 -13.82
N SER A 161 16.94 -14.67 -12.80
CA SER A 161 15.62 -15.00 -12.24
C SER A 161 14.97 -13.81 -11.53
N ALA A 162 15.75 -12.99 -10.82
CA ALA A 162 15.26 -11.74 -10.23
C ALA A 162 14.75 -10.77 -11.30
N CYS A 163 15.56 -10.48 -12.32
CA CYS A 163 15.17 -9.59 -13.43
C CYS A 163 13.97 -10.14 -14.19
N ALA A 164 14.00 -11.42 -14.54
CA ALA A 164 12.91 -12.09 -15.24
C ALA A 164 11.60 -11.99 -14.46
N GLY A 165 11.62 -12.31 -13.16
CA GLY A 165 10.44 -12.24 -12.29
C GLY A 165 9.89 -10.83 -12.12
N LEU A 166 10.73 -9.79 -12.20
CA LEU A 166 10.28 -8.39 -12.18
C LEU A 166 9.57 -8.00 -13.48
N CYS A 167 10.04 -8.50 -14.63
CA CYS A 167 9.51 -8.12 -15.95
C CYS A 167 8.20 -8.83 -16.33
N TYR A 168 7.90 -10.01 -15.79
CA TYR A 168 6.72 -10.78 -16.19
C TYR A 168 5.98 -11.43 -15.03
N ASN A 169 4.66 -11.28 -15.02
CA ASN A 169 3.78 -11.69 -13.93
C ASN A 169 2.82 -12.76 -14.39
N ALA A 170 3.19 -14.03 -14.17
CA ALA A 170 2.27 -15.14 -14.30
C ALA A 170 2.63 -16.24 -13.30
N LEU A 171 1.61 -16.89 -12.74
CA LEU A 171 1.74 -17.98 -11.75
C LEU A 171 2.64 -19.12 -12.23
N TRP A 172 2.57 -19.49 -13.52
CA TRP A 172 3.35 -20.58 -14.11
C TRP A 172 4.83 -20.20 -14.32
N TYR A 173 5.13 -18.90 -14.33
CA TYR A 173 6.43 -18.40 -14.72
C TYR A 173 7.50 -18.69 -13.66
N PHE A 174 7.15 -18.57 -12.37
CA PHE A 174 8.09 -18.81 -11.27
C PHE A 174 8.59 -20.26 -11.20
N PRO A 175 7.72 -21.30 -11.22
CA PRO A 175 8.17 -22.68 -11.32
C PRO A 175 9.02 -22.95 -12.57
N THR A 176 8.68 -22.32 -13.69
CA THR A 176 9.43 -22.47 -14.95
C THR A 176 10.85 -21.93 -14.82
N LEU A 177 11.02 -20.73 -14.25
CA LEU A 177 12.35 -20.15 -13.99
C LEU A 177 13.18 -21.02 -13.04
N ILE A 178 12.55 -21.59 -12.00
CA ILE A 178 13.22 -22.51 -11.06
C ILE A 178 13.70 -23.78 -11.78
N ALA A 179 12.85 -24.37 -12.63
CA ALA A 179 13.19 -25.54 -13.43
C ALA A 179 14.34 -25.25 -14.41
N ILE A 180 14.29 -24.09 -15.10
CA ILE A 180 15.37 -23.63 -15.98
C ILE A 180 16.67 -23.48 -15.20
N GLY A 181 16.64 -22.89 -14.00
CA GLY A 181 17.81 -22.75 -13.13
C GLY A 181 18.47 -24.10 -12.82
N GLY A 182 17.67 -25.11 -12.46
CA GLY A 182 18.17 -26.47 -12.24
C GLY A 182 18.76 -27.11 -13.49
N CYS A 183 18.07 -27.01 -14.63
CA CYS A 183 18.57 -27.54 -15.90
C CYS A 183 19.87 -26.84 -16.35
N ALA A 184 20.00 -25.53 -16.12
CA ALA A 184 21.18 -24.76 -16.48
C ALA A 184 22.43 -25.22 -15.72
N THR A 185 22.34 -25.47 -14.41
CA THR A 185 23.47 -26.00 -13.63
C THR A 185 23.83 -27.42 -14.04
N LEU A 186 22.84 -28.27 -14.32
CA LEU A 186 23.06 -29.63 -14.83
C LEU A 186 23.88 -29.64 -16.12
N VAL A 187 23.42 -28.86 -17.12
CA VAL A 187 24.07 -28.75 -18.43
C VAL A 187 25.46 -28.13 -18.29
N TRP A 188 25.60 -27.11 -17.43
CA TRP A 188 26.90 -26.49 -17.20
C TRP A 188 27.91 -27.45 -16.62
N ASP A 189 27.60 -28.10 -15.50
CA ASP A 189 28.57 -28.92 -14.77
C ASP A 189 28.99 -30.17 -15.56
N HIS A 190 28.05 -30.79 -16.28
CA HIS A 190 28.28 -32.09 -16.90
C HIS A 190 28.61 -32.01 -18.39
N PHE A 191 28.20 -30.93 -19.09
CA PHE A 191 28.38 -30.84 -20.55
C PHE A 191 29.29 -29.69 -20.97
N LEU A 192 29.09 -28.48 -20.42
CA LEU A 192 29.77 -27.28 -20.90
C LEU A 192 31.11 -27.01 -20.20
N ARG A 193 31.22 -27.28 -18.89
CA ARG A 193 32.43 -26.97 -18.09
C ARG A 193 33.70 -27.61 -18.66
N GLY A 194 33.59 -28.86 -19.13
CA GLY A 194 34.69 -29.59 -19.77
C GLY A 194 35.01 -29.14 -21.20
N ARG A 195 34.06 -28.52 -21.92
CA ARG A 195 34.28 -27.97 -23.28
C ARG A 195 34.86 -26.56 -23.23
N VAL A 196 34.33 -25.71 -22.35
CA VAL A 196 34.79 -24.34 -22.11
C VAL A 196 36.21 -24.34 -21.53
N GLY A 197 36.52 -25.23 -20.59
CA GLY A 197 37.88 -25.36 -20.05
C GLY A 197 38.93 -25.70 -21.12
N ARG A 198 38.58 -26.56 -22.09
CA ARG A 198 39.45 -26.88 -23.23
C ARG A 198 39.63 -25.70 -24.20
N LEU A 199 38.58 -24.92 -24.41
CA LEU A 199 38.59 -23.72 -25.26
C LEU A 199 39.42 -22.59 -24.64
N VAL A 200 39.24 -22.32 -23.34
CA VAL A 200 40.02 -21.33 -22.59
C VAL A 200 41.48 -21.76 -22.49
N ALA A 201 41.78 -23.05 -22.25
CA ALA A 201 43.15 -23.56 -22.28
C ALA A 201 43.81 -23.44 -23.66
N LYS A 202 43.02 -23.53 -24.75
CA LYS A 202 43.50 -23.30 -26.12
C LYS A 202 43.77 -21.82 -26.41
N MET A 203 42.99 -20.90 -25.81
CA MET A 203 43.21 -19.45 -25.90
C MET A 203 44.32 -18.93 -24.97
N ARG A 204 44.60 -19.62 -23.85
CA ARG A 204 45.68 -19.27 -22.91
C ARG A 204 47.05 -19.84 -23.27
N ARG A 205 47.17 -20.58 -24.39
CA ARG A 205 48.49 -20.98 -24.92
C ARG A 205 49.20 -19.73 -25.43
N PRO A 206 50.36 -19.34 -24.88
CA PRO A 206 51.16 -18.27 -25.46
C PRO A 206 51.58 -18.70 -26.86
N SER A 207 51.31 -17.86 -27.85
CA SER A 207 51.74 -18.10 -29.22
C SER A 207 53.25 -17.80 -29.31
N GLY A 208 54.06 -18.86 -29.33
CA GLY A 208 55.37 -18.95 -29.99
C GLY A 208 56.47 -17.94 -29.60
N GLY A 209 57.41 -18.40 -28.76
CA GLY A 209 58.82 -17.96 -28.77
C GLY A 209 59.71 -19.20 -28.57
N GLN A 210 60.67 -19.40 -29.46
CA GLN A 210 61.53 -20.59 -29.63
C GLN A 210 62.35 -20.99 -28.38
N PRO A 211 62.80 -22.26 -28.28
CA PRO A 211 63.74 -22.68 -27.25
C PRO A 211 65.15 -22.20 -27.63
N ALA A 212 65.74 -21.33 -26.81
CA ALA A 212 67.17 -21.02 -26.86
C ALA A 212 67.86 -21.75 -25.70
N VAL A 213 68.79 -22.63 -26.07
CA VAL A 213 69.80 -23.23 -25.20
C VAL A 213 70.87 -22.17 -24.94
N VAL A 214 71.18 -21.84 -23.68
CA VAL A 214 72.53 -21.46 -23.19
C VAL A 214 72.59 -21.67 -21.65
N ASP A 215 73.38 -22.66 -21.26
CA ASP A 215 74.40 -22.77 -20.19
C ASP A 215 74.23 -22.19 -18.77
N GLU A 216 74.66 -23.03 -17.83
CA GLU A 216 75.12 -22.69 -16.47
C GLU A 216 76.28 -21.68 -16.52
N GLU A 217 76.21 -20.61 -15.72
CA GLU A 217 77.38 -20.08 -15.01
C GLU A 217 76.96 -19.10 -13.89
N ALA A 218 77.79 -19.06 -12.85
CA ALA A 218 77.56 -18.42 -11.57
C ALA A 218 77.94 -16.92 -11.54
N GLU A 219 77.76 -16.33 -10.36
CA GLU A 219 78.38 -15.09 -9.80
C GLU A 219 77.59 -13.76 -9.80
N GLY A 220 77.58 -13.13 -8.61
CA GLY A 220 77.95 -11.71 -8.50
C GLY A 220 76.88 -10.66 -8.16
N ILE A 221 76.76 -10.34 -6.86
CA ILE A 221 76.24 -9.09 -6.24
C ILE A 221 77.05 -7.86 -6.78
N PRO A 222 76.52 -6.62 -6.97
CA PRO A 222 76.23 -5.72 -5.84
C PRO A 222 75.13 -4.65 -5.89
N MET A 223 74.72 -4.28 -4.66
CA MET A 223 74.05 -3.05 -4.25
C MET A 223 74.77 -1.80 -4.77
N ASP A 224 74.03 -0.72 -5.06
CA ASP A 224 74.08 0.50 -4.22
C ASP A 224 73.12 1.63 -4.65
N THR A 225 72.83 2.47 -3.64
CA THR A 225 72.33 3.87 -3.65
C THR A 225 70.81 4.15 -3.61
N LEU A 226 70.35 4.40 -2.38
CA LEU A 226 69.33 5.42 -2.05
C LEU A 226 69.88 6.83 -2.31
N PRO A 227 69.00 7.85 -2.42
CA PRO A 227 68.97 8.79 -1.31
C PRO A 227 67.56 9.23 -0.86
N THR A 228 67.57 9.59 0.41
CA THR A 228 66.55 10.06 1.33
C THR A 228 66.08 11.52 1.09
N ARG A 229 64.83 11.80 1.49
CA ARG A 229 64.42 13.05 2.19
C ARG A 229 63.06 12.82 2.87
N SER A 230 63.06 12.54 4.18
CA SER A 230 62.69 13.45 5.30
C SER A 230 61.19 13.80 5.31
N ALA A 231 60.35 13.11 6.10
CA ALA A 231 60.16 13.20 7.55
C ALA A 231 59.54 14.53 8.03
N ALA A 232 58.26 14.45 8.43
CA ALA A 232 57.69 15.24 9.52
C ALA A 232 56.73 14.35 10.33
N SER A 233 57.16 14.09 11.56
CA SER A 233 56.58 13.36 12.67
C SER A 233 55.46 14.19 13.35
N VAL A 234 54.58 13.79 14.28
CA VAL A 234 54.46 12.61 15.16
C VAL A 234 53.18 12.74 16.04
N LYS A 235 52.63 11.57 16.46
CA LYS A 235 51.81 11.23 17.67
C LYS A 235 50.42 11.86 17.87
N SER A 236 49.44 11.24 18.54
CA SER A 236 49.12 9.88 19.08
C SER A 236 47.67 10.03 19.63
N SER A 237 46.80 9.04 19.86
CA SER A 237 46.91 7.76 20.59
C SER A 237 45.53 7.08 20.64
N GLY A 238 45.44 5.79 20.29
CA GLY A 238 44.91 4.68 21.12
C GLY A 238 43.39 4.45 21.02
N SER A 239 42.79 3.26 21.05
CA SER A 239 43.11 1.81 21.08
C SER A 239 41.74 1.11 20.87
N GLY A 240 41.55 -0.14 20.43
CA GLY A 240 42.41 -1.28 20.13
C GLY A 240 41.65 -2.36 19.33
N GLY A 241 42.41 -3.31 18.77
CA GLY A 241 41.96 -4.49 18.01
C GLY A 241 41.26 -5.56 18.86
N VAL A 242 40.80 -6.67 18.29
CA VAL A 242 41.66 -7.80 17.86
C VAL A 242 41.13 -8.47 16.58
N GLY A 243 42.05 -8.72 15.65
CA GLY A 243 41.85 -9.44 14.40
C GLY A 243 42.25 -10.92 14.44
N ALA A 244 41.88 -11.59 13.36
CA ALA A 244 42.08 -12.98 13.02
C ALA A 244 43.54 -13.45 13.13
N ALA A 245 43.72 -14.68 13.61
CA ALA A 245 45.01 -15.40 13.60
C ALA A 245 44.94 -16.61 12.67
N ALA A 246 45.93 -16.67 11.79
CA ALA A 246 46.23 -17.73 10.85
C ALA A 246 46.93 -18.93 11.54
N ILE A 247 46.89 -20.05 10.83
CA ILE A 247 47.42 -21.38 11.17
C ILE A 247 48.95 -21.42 11.11
N PRO A 248 49.64 -22.14 12.01
CA PRO A 248 50.97 -22.69 11.75
C PRO A 248 50.94 -24.22 11.57
N GLU A 249 51.68 -24.71 10.58
CA GLU A 249 52.10 -26.11 10.42
C GLU A 249 53.28 -26.42 11.33
N THR A 250 53.26 -27.56 12.03
CA THR A 250 54.46 -28.36 12.35
C THR A 250 54.10 -29.82 12.66
N ASP A 251 54.83 -30.71 11.99
CA ASP A 251 55.34 -32.05 12.31
C ASP A 251 54.47 -33.22 12.80
N ARG A 252 54.74 -34.35 12.12
CA ARG A 252 54.23 -35.70 12.31
C ARG A 252 54.82 -36.35 13.57
N ASN A 253 53.99 -37.07 14.32
CA ASN A 253 54.35 -38.37 14.88
C ASN A 253 53.10 -39.24 15.05
N ASP A 254 53.19 -40.46 14.54
CA ASP A 254 52.23 -41.55 14.69
C ASP A 254 52.05 -41.91 16.16
N ASP A 255 50.79 -41.93 16.63
CA ASP A 255 50.34 -42.91 17.60
C ASP A 255 48.82 -43.12 17.48
N SER A 256 48.48 -44.33 17.06
CA SER A 256 47.21 -45.04 17.11
C SER A 256 46.05 -44.37 17.89
N VAL A 257 45.23 -43.57 17.19
CA VAL A 257 43.85 -43.31 17.63
C VAL A 257 42.90 -43.94 16.64
N SER A 258 42.41 -45.12 17.05
CA SER A 258 41.22 -45.83 16.57
C SER A 258 40.31 -44.96 15.69
N SER A 259 40.33 -45.27 14.39
CA SER A 259 39.30 -44.86 13.45
C SER A 259 37.95 -45.38 13.93
N SER A 260 37.25 -44.59 14.75
CA SER A 260 35.83 -44.82 15.02
C SER A 260 35.06 -44.50 13.75
N THR A 261 34.94 -45.52 12.89
CA THR A 261 33.96 -45.58 11.81
C THR A 261 32.58 -45.52 12.46
N THR A 262 32.10 -44.32 12.74
CA THR A 262 30.73 -44.10 13.19
C THR A 262 29.82 -44.33 12.00
N THR A 263 29.28 -45.54 11.94
CA THR A 263 28.28 -45.99 10.99
C THR A 263 27.09 -45.03 10.98
N SER A 264 26.91 -44.34 9.87
CA SER A 264 25.83 -43.40 9.58
C SER A 264 24.49 -44.14 9.41
N SER A 265 23.89 -44.56 10.53
CA SER A 265 22.59 -45.25 10.58
C SER A 265 21.50 -44.41 11.27
N GLU A 266 21.25 -43.19 10.77
CA GLU A 266 20.24 -42.30 11.39
C GLU A 266 19.08 -41.88 10.45
N HIS A 267 18.63 -42.72 9.50
CA HIS A 267 17.41 -42.43 8.74
C HIS A 267 16.40 -43.59 8.84
N LYS A 268 15.20 -43.30 9.38
CA LYS A 268 14.22 -44.28 9.86
C LYS A 268 13.19 -44.76 8.83
N VAL A 269 13.11 -44.15 7.63
CA VAL A 269 12.03 -44.45 6.67
C VAL A 269 12.50 -45.41 5.58
N PRO A 270 11.81 -46.53 5.35
CA PRO A 270 12.18 -47.44 4.27
C PRO A 270 11.88 -46.81 2.90
N LEU A 271 12.76 -47.07 1.92
CA LEU A 271 12.70 -46.49 0.57
C LEU A 271 11.32 -46.67 -0.12
N LYS A 272 10.71 -47.86 0.02
CA LYS A 272 9.38 -48.18 -0.53
C LYS A 272 8.30 -47.26 0.02
N LEU A 273 8.32 -47.00 1.33
CA LEU A 273 7.34 -46.14 1.98
C LEU A 273 7.52 -44.68 1.54
N GLY A 274 8.77 -44.20 1.44
CA GLY A 274 9.04 -42.86 0.92
C GLY A 274 8.57 -42.66 -0.52
N LEU A 275 8.83 -43.64 -1.39
CA LEU A 275 8.35 -43.61 -2.78
C LEU A 275 6.81 -43.59 -2.83
N LEU A 276 6.14 -44.41 -2.01
CA LEU A 276 4.69 -44.45 -1.91
C LEU A 276 4.10 -43.12 -1.43
N ILE A 277 4.75 -42.45 -0.48
CA ILE A 277 4.35 -41.11 -0.02
C ILE A 277 4.48 -40.09 -1.16
N ILE A 278 5.57 -40.12 -1.93
CA ILE A 278 5.79 -39.19 -3.04
C ILE A 278 4.77 -39.43 -4.17
N VAL A 279 4.55 -40.69 -4.56
CA VAL A 279 3.55 -41.04 -5.59
C VAL A 279 2.15 -40.66 -5.13
N GLY A 280 1.80 -40.96 -3.87
CA GLY A 280 0.52 -40.57 -3.28
C GLY A 280 0.33 -39.05 -3.26
N PHE A 281 1.38 -38.29 -2.93
CA PHE A 281 1.37 -36.83 -3.01
C PHE A 281 1.05 -36.33 -4.41
N PHE A 282 1.77 -36.81 -5.45
CA PHE A 282 1.52 -36.38 -6.82
C PHE A 282 0.14 -36.83 -7.35
N ALA A 283 -0.36 -37.99 -6.91
CA ALA A 283 -1.72 -38.41 -7.22
C ALA A 283 -2.76 -37.47 -6.60
N ILE A 284 -2.61 -37.10 -5.33
CA ILE A 284 -3.47 -36.10 -4.66
C ILE A 284 -3.38 -34.75 -5.35
N PHE A 285 -2.16 -34.26 -5.61
CA PHE A 285 -1.94 -32.98 -6.30
C PHE A 285 -2.63 -32.96 -7.67
N THR A 286 -2.42 -33.99 -8.49
CA THR A 286 -3.04 -34.11 -9.81
C THR A 286 -4.56 -34.12 -9.70
N THR A 287 -5.10 -34.89 -8.75
CA THR A 287 -6.55 -34.96 -8.50
C THR A 287 -7.12 -33.59 -8.14
N LEU A 288 -6.47 -32.85 -7.23
CA LEU A 288 -6.90 -31.51 -6.83
C LEU A 288 -6.81 -30.50 -7.98
N MET A 289 -5.76 -30.57 -8.80
CA MET A 289 -5.60 -29.69 -9.97
C MET A 289 -6.65 -29.99 -11.06
N VAL A 290 -6.93 -31.26 -11.33
CA VAL A 290 -8.01 -31.66 -12.25
C VAL A 290 -9.37 -31.20 -11.70
N LEU A 291 -9.61 -31.37 -10.41
CA LEU A 291 -10.86 -30.95 -9.77
C LEU A 291 -11.06 -29.43 -9.88
N ARG A 292 -9.99 -28.65 -9.68
CA ARG A 292 -9.99 -27.20 -9.88
C ARG A 292 -10.31 -26.79 -11.32
N GLY A 293 -9.81 -27.52 -12.31
CA GLY A 293 -9.99 -27.19 -13.73
C GLY A 293 -11.29 -27.73 -14.35
N THR A 294 -11.92 -28.74 -13.76
CA THR A 294 -13.11 -29.41 -14.32
C THR A 294 -14.42 -28.96 -13.69
N LEU A 295 -14.41 -28.53 -12.42
CA LEU A 295 -15.58 -27.99 -11.75
C LEU A 295 -15.81 -26.53 -12.19
N ARG A 296 -16.96 -26.26 -12.83
CA ARG A 296 -17.33 -24.90 -13.28
C ARG A 296 -17.69 -23.93 -12.15
N ALA A 297 -18.14 -24.45 -11.01
CA ALA A 297 -18.49 -23.68 -9.82
C ALA A 297 -18.20 -24.52 -8.56
N PRO A 298 -16.92 -24.67 -8.16
CA PRO A 298 -16.58 -25.45 -6.98
C PRO A 298 -17.04 -24.72 -5.71
N PRO A 299 -17.41 -25.44 -4.64
CA PRO A 299 -17.74 -24.82 -3.37
C PRO A 299 -16.51 -24.10 -2.80
N LEU A 300 -16.71 -22.89 -2.25
CA LEU A 300 -15.62 -22.03 -1.77
C LEU A 300 -14.63 -22.71 -0.80
N PRO A 301 -15.04 -23.57 0.16
CA PRO A 301 -14.09 -24.29 1.02
C PRO A 301 -13.13 -25.20 0.24
N LEU A 302 -13.61 -25.83 -0.83
CA LEU A 302 -12.79 -26.67 -1.69
C LEU A 302 -11.80 -25.82 -2.49
N GLU A 303 -12.25 -24.71 -3.07
CA GLU A 303 -11.36 -23.78 -3.76
C GLU A 303 -10.30 -23.20 -2.83
N LEU A 304 -10.68 -22.79 -1.62
CA LEU A 304 -9.77 -22.32 -0.59
C LEU A 304 -8.71 -23.38 -0.27
N PHE A 305 -9.13 -24.62 0.01
CA PHE A 305 -8.20 -25.70 0.31
C PHE A 305 -7.26 -25.97 -0.86
N ILE A 306 -7.76 -26.05 -2.09
CA ILE A 306 -6.94 -26.28 -3.28
C ILE A 306 -5.95 -25.13 -3.51
N SER A 307 -6.38 -23.87 -3.34
CA SER A 307 -5.52 -22.69 -3.47
C SER A 307 -4.40 -22.69 -2.44
N MET A 308 -4.71 -23.03 -1.18
CA MET A 308 -3.71 -23.14 -0.11
C MET A 308 -2.78 -24.35 -0.29
N PHE A 309 -3.31 -25.47 -0.79
CA PHE A 309 -2.53 -26.66 -1.15
C PHE A 309 -1.57 -26.39 -2.31
N LEU A 310 -2.04 -25.68 -3.34
CA LEU A 310 -1.22 -25.26 -4.46
C LEU A 310 -0.13 -24.31 -3.97
N ALA A 311 -0.49 -23.28 -3.18
CA ALA A 311 0.47 -22.39 -2.56
C ALA A 311 1.55 -23.22 -1.81
N GLY A 312 1.17 -24.10 -0.88
CA GLY A 312 2.10 -24.97 -0.15
C GLY A 312 3.02 -25.83 -1.03
N THR A 313 2.60 -26.14 -2.26
CA THR A 313 3.35 -26.96 -3.23
C THR A 313 4.30 -26.14 -4.11
N ILE A 314 4.07 -24.85 -4.32
CA ILE A 314 4.88 -24.02 -5.24
C ILE A 314 5.89 -23.11 -4.52
N ILE A 315 5.86 -23.07 -3.18
CA ILE A 315 6.68 -22.13 -2.42
C ILE A 315 8.09 -22.66 -2.22
N PHE A 316 9.07 -21.99 -2.81
CA PHE A 316 10.50 -22.22 -2.57
C PHE A 316 11.10 -20.96 -1.92
N GLY A 317 12.09 -21.13 -1.03
CA GLY A 317 12.88 -20.00 -0.53
C GLY A 317 12.30 -19.18 0.65
N GLY A 318 11.19 -19.58 1.28
CA GLY A 318 10.72 -18.99 2.55
C GLY A 318 9.36 -18.27 2.49
N GLY A 319 8.93 -17.69 3.62
CA GLY A 319 7.64 -17.00 3.80
C GLY A 319 7.40 -15.72 2.97
N PRO A 320 8.44 -14.97 2.55
CA PRO A 320 8.20 -13.76 1.76
C PRO A 320 7.71 -14.00 0.32
N VAL A 321 8.12 -15.10 -0.30
CA VAL A 321 7.78 -15.43 -1.71
C VAL A 321 6.32 -15.84 -1.86
N VAL A 322 5.71 -16.36 -0.78
CA VAL A 322 4.33 -16.82 -0.82
C VAL A 322 3.31 -15.69 -0.74
N ILE A 323 3.66 -14.55 -0.12
CA ILE A 323 2.68 -13.50 0.17
C ILE A 323 2.03 -12.94 -1.11
N PRO A 324 2.79 -12.59 -2.17
CA PRO A 324 2.16 -12.14 -3.43
C PRO A 324 1.22 -13.19 -4.04
N LEU A 325 1.59 -14.48 -3.96
CA LEU A 325 0.77 -15.58 -4.46
C LEU A 325 -0.52 -15.75 -3.66
N LEU A 326 -0.44 -15.65 -2.32
CA LEU A 326 -1.64 -15.70 -1.48
C LEU A 326 -2.58 -14.55 -1.78
N ARG A 327 -2.05 -13.35 -2.02
CA ARG A 327 -2.85 -12.21 -2.46
C ARG A 327 -3.61 -12.54 -3.75
N GLU A 328 -2.93 -13.09 -4.75
CA GLU A 328 -3.55 -13.50 -6.01
C GLU A 328 -4.63 -14.58 -5.82
N TYR A 329 -4.48 -15.47 -4.84
CA TYR A 329 -5.44 -16.54 -4.61
C TYR A 329 -6.65 -16.19 -3.73
N VAL A 330 -6.57 -15.12 -2.93
CA VAL A 330 -7.65 -14.77 -1.98
C VAL A 330 -8.19 -13.36 -2.16
N VAL A 331 -7.40 -12.43 -2.67
CA VAL A 331 -7.80 -11.02 -2.87
C VAL A 331 -8.33 -10.80 -4.28
N GLU A 332 -7.66 -11.30 -5.32
CA GLU A 332 -8.14 -11.15 -6.71
C GLU A 332 -9.52 -11.80 -6.94
N PRO A 333 -9.83 -13.00 -6.37
CA PRO A 333 -11.18 -13.56 -6.43
C PRO A 333 -12.21 -12.83 -5.54
N GLY A 334 -11.78 -11.85 -4.73
CA GLY A 334 -12.65 -11.09 -3.83
C GLY A 334 -13.02 -11.77 -2.50
N TRP A 335 -12.36 -12.86 -2.11
CA TRP A 335 -12.65 -13.57 -0.85
C TRP A 335 -12.19 -12.79 0.39
N VAL A 336 -11.08 -12.05 0.25
CA VAL A 336 -10.45 -11.23 1.30
C VAL A 336 -10.19 -9.84 0.74
N SER A 337 -10.55 -8.79 1.47
CA SER A 337 -10.31 -7.42 1.01
C SER A 337 -8.79 -7.11 0.96
N PRO A 338 -8.33 -6.24 0.05
CA PRO A 338 -6.93 -5.80 0.02
C PRO A 338 -6.47 -5.21 1.35
N ARG A 339 -7.36 -4.47 2.02
CA ARG A 339 -7.14 -3.90 3.35
C ARG A 339 -6.87 -4.99 4.40
N ASP A 340 -7.79 -5.96 4.53
CA ASP A 340 -7.67 -7.02 5.54
C ASP A 340 -6.44 -7.89 5.27
N PHE A 341 -6.10 -8.12 4.00
CA PHE A 341 -4.87 -8.79 3.62
C PHE A 341 -3.62 -8.05 4.13
N LEU A 342 -3.54 -6.74 3.91
CA LEU A 342 -2.40 -5.92 4.34
C LEU A 342 -2.30 -5.81 5.87
N ILE A 343 -3.43 -5.73 6.59
CA ILE A 343 -3.44 -5.74 8.06
C ILE A 343 -2.85 -7.05 8.59
N GLY A 344 -3.35 -8.19 8.09
CA GLY A 344 -2.86 -9.49 8.51
C GLY A 344 -1.39 -9.71 8.14
N LEU A 345 -0.95 -9.18 6.99
CA LEU A 345 0.45 -9.19 6.57
C LEU A 345 1.35 -8.35 7.48
N ALA A 346 0.93 -7.16 7.88
CA ALA A 346 1.66 -6.31 8.81
C ALA A 346 1.85 -7.01 10.16
N ILE A 347 0.79 -7.64 10.65
CA ILE A 347 0.74 -8.22 11.98
C ILE A 347 1.48 -9.56 12.05
N ILE A 348 1.32 -10.46 11.06
CA ILE A 348 1.94 -11.79 11.09
C ILE A 348 3.47 -11.72 11.23
N GLN A 349 4.10 -10.68 10.73
CA GLN A 349 5.56 -10.54 10.78
C GLN A 349 6.06 -10.30 12.21
N ALA A 350 5.20 -9.76 13.07
CA ALA A 350 5.46 -9.61 14.50
C ALA A 350 5.09 -10.85 15.33
N PHE A 351 4.47 -11.87 14.72
CA PHE A 351 4.12 -13.11 15.42
C PHE A 351 5.30 -14.09 15.48
N PRO A 352 5.46 -14.81 16.60
CA PRO A 352 6.43 -15.89 16.68
C PRO A 352 5.99 -17.13 15.88
N GLY A 353 6.98 -17.94 15.52
CA GLY A 353 6.80 -19.19 14.81
C GLY A 353 6.70 -19.00 13.28
N PRO A 354 5.95 -19.86 12.58
CA PRO A 354 5.92 -19.81 11.12
C PRO A 354 4.97 -18.73 10.60
N ASN A 355 5.50 -17.77 9.84
CA ASN A 355 4.71 -16.71 9.20
C ASN A 355 3.63 -17.25 8.23
N PHE A 356 3.74 -18.53 7.84
CA PHE A 356 2.71 -19.22 7.05
C PHE A 356 1.39 -19.44 7.82
N ASN A 357 1.38 -19.22 9.13
CA ASN A 357 0.14 -19.08 9.90
C ASN A 357 -0.77 -17.96 9.38
N PHE A 358 -0.26 -17.06 8.52
CA PHE A 358 -1.09 -16.13 7.74
C PHE A 358 -2.20 -16.83 6.94
N ALA A 359 -1.97 -18.06 6.45
CA ALA A 359 -3.00 -18.83 5.74
C ALA A 359 -4.22 -19.18 6.63
N VAL A 360 -4.03 -19.26 7.96
CA VAL A 360 -5.11 -19.48 8.93
C VAL A 360 -6.05 -18.28 8.97
N TYR A 361 -5.45 -17.09 9.04
CA TYR A 361 -6.16 -15.81 8.98
C TYR A 361 -6.91 -15.63 7.66
N LEU A 362 -6.22 -15.86 6.53
CA LEU A 362 -6.84 -15.74 5.21
C LEU A 362 -7.96 -16.75 5.00
N GLY A 363 -7.78 -17.99 5.48
CA GLY A 363 -8.80 -19.03 5.38
C GLY A 363 -10.05 -18.70 6.20
N ALA A 364 -9.87 -18.15 7.41
CA ALA A 364 -10.99 -17.69 8.23
C ALA A 364 -11.78 -16.57 7.54
N LEU A 365 -11.08 -15.56 7.01
CA LEU A 365 -11.71 -14.44 6.31
C LEU A 365 -12.40 -14.88 5.01
N ALA A 366 -11.81 -15.80 4.26
CA ALA A 366 -12.37 -16.27 3.00
C ALA A 366 -13.75 -16.92 3.18
N LEU A 367 -13.98 -17.63 4.28
CA LEU A 367 -15.28 -18.26 4.55
C LEU A 367 -16.27 -17.35 5.30
N ARG A 368 -15.90 -16.11 5.64
CA ARG A 368 -16.76 -15.21 6.44
C ARG A 368 -18.12 -14.94 5.79
N SER A 369 -18.16 -14.88 4.46
CA SER A 369 -19.37 -14.59 3.68
C SER A 369 -20.28 -15.81 3.49
N THR A 370 -19.88 -16.97 4.03
CA THR A 370 -20.60 -18.23 3.90
C THR A 370 -21.24 -18.64 5.22
N ASN A 371 -22.23 -19.55 5.16
CA ASN A 371 -22.85 -20.14 6.36
C ASN A 371 -21.95 -21.15 7.10
N ILE A 372 -20.67 -21.26 6.71
CA ILE A 372 -19.73 -22.23 7.27
C ILE A 372 -18.91 -21.53 8.36
N PRO A 373 -18.70 -22.16 9.53
CA PRO A 373 -17.91 -21.56 10.60
C PRO A 373 -16.50 -21.15 10.12
N THR A 374 -16.06 -19.94 10.44
CA THR A 374 -14.75 -19.40 10.02
C THR A 374 -13.58 -20.25 10.51
N ILE A 375 -13.74 -20.98 11.63
CA ILE A 375 -12.74 -21.96 12.10
C ILE A 375 -12.48 -23.09 11.09
N VAL A 376 -13.48 -23.48 10.29
CA VAL A 376 -13.29 -24.47 9.22
C VAL A 376 -12.36 -23.88 8.17
N GLY A 377 -12.56 -22.62 7.79
CA GLY A 377 -11.68 -21.90 6.86
C GLY A 377 -10.25 -21.81 7.38
N ALA A 378 -10.08 -21.47 8.66
CA ALA A 378 -8.79 -21.47 9.35
C ALA A 378 -8.09 -22.83 9.28
N LEU A 379 -8.81 -23.92 9.55
CA LEU A 379 -8.28 -25.29 9.49
C LEU A 379 -7.91 -25.70 8.05
N LEU A 380 -8.74 -25.37 7.06
CA LEU A 380 -8.45 -25.65 5.65
C LEU A 380 -7.22 -24.88 5.17
N GLY A 381 -7.08 -23.61 5.56
CA GLY A 381 -5.89 -22.82 5.28
C GLY A 381 -4.63 -23.38 5.93
N PHE A 382 -4.71 -23.76 7.21
CA PHE A 382 -3.63 -24.38 7.95
C PHE A 382 -3.16 -25.70 7.31
N LEU A 383 -4.09 -26.60 7.03
CA LEU A 383 -3.78 -27.89 6.43
C LEU A 383 -3.27 -27.73 5.00
N GLY A 384 -3.94 -26.92 4.18
CA GLY A 384 -3.56 -26.69 2.79
C GLY A 384 -2.13 -26.17 2.67
N ILE A 385 -1.73 -25.19 3.49
CA ILE A 385 -0.41 -24.56 3.34
C ILE A 385 0.75 -25.42 3.87
N PHE A 386 0.55 -26.18 4.96
CA PHE A 386 1.63 -26.94 5.62
C PHE A 386 1.75 -28.39 5.13
N PHE A 387 0.64 -29.02 4.75
CA PHE A 387 0.60 -30.44 4.41
C PHE A 387 1.51 -30.83 3.23
N PRO A 388 1.56 -30.09 2.11
CA PRO A 388 2.38 -30.47 0.95
C PRO A 388 3.87 -30.59 1.29
N GLY A 389 4.43 -29.55 1.90
CA GLY A 389 5.86 -29.48 2.21
C GLY A 389 6.33 -30.50 3.24
N ILE A 390 5.53 -30.73 4.30
CA ILE A 390 5.82 -31.75 5.32
C ILE A 390 5.76 -33.15 4.71
N THR A 391 4.71 -33.45 3.94
CA THR A 391 4.54 -34.76 3.27
C THR A 391 5.69 -35.05 2.32
N LEU A 392 6.04 -34.09 1.46
CA LEU A 392 7.15 -34.23 0.53
C LEU A 392 8.49 -34.41 1.25
N SER A 393 8.73 -33.68 2.34
CA SER A 393 9.97 -33.77 3.11
C SER A 393 10.13 -35.14 3.77
N ILE A 394 9.07 -35.73 4.31
CA ILE A 394 9.08 -37.10 4.85
C ILE A 394 9.38 -38.12 3.74
N GLY A 395 8.70 -37.98 2.58
CA GLY A 395 8.92 -38.86 1.43
C GLY A 395 10.37 -38.82 0.95
N PHE A 396 10.90 -37.61 0.73
CA PHE A 396 12.24 -37.39 0.22
C PHE A 396 13.35 -37.81 1.18
N GLN A 397 13.16 -37.72 2.50
CA GLN A 397 14.14 -38.23 3.46
C GLN A 397 14.52 -39.71 3.19
N SER A 398 13.60 -40.51 2.69
CA SER A 398 13.83 -41.93 2.34
C SER A 398 14.75 -42.11 1.14
N ILE A 399 14.71 -41.18 0.18
CA ILE A 399 15.43 -41.27 -1.11
C ILE A 399 16.69 -40.38 -1.09
N TRP A 400 16.78 -39.41 -0.18
CA TRP A 400 17.88 -38.45 -0.07
C TRP A 400 19.25 -39.13 0.01
N ARG A 401 19.36 -40.27 0.71
CA ARG A 401 20.61 -41.06 0.77
C ARG A 401 21.11 -41.48 -0.62
N VAL A 402 20.21 -41.92 -1.49
CA VAL A 402 20.54 -42.39 -2.85
C VAL A 402 20.75 -41.22 -3.80
N MET A 403 19.96 -40.16 -3.61
CA MET A 403 20.02 -38.99 -4.46
C MET A 403 21.24 -38.10 -4.21
N ARG A 404 21.65 -37.90 -2.95
CA ARG A 404 22.76 -36.98 -2.60
C ARG A 404 24.14 -37.48 -3.04
N SER A 405 24.31 -38.79 -3.23
CA SER A 405 25.55 -39.36 -3.78
C SER A 405 25.66 -39.09 -5.29
N ASN A 406 24.56 -38.75 -5.94
CA ASN A 406 24.52 -38.47 -7.36
C ASN A 406 24.84 -37.00 -7.65
N ARG A 407 25.95 -36.77 -8.36
CA ARG A 407 26.42 -35.44 -8.80
C ARG A 407 25.41 -34.69 -9.67
N PHE A 408 24.58 -35.41 -10.43
CA PHE A 408 23.52 -34.78 -11.22
C PHE A 408 22.48 -34.12 -10.30
N VAL A 409 22.03 -34.82 -9.25
CA VAL A 409 21.00 -34.28 -8.35
C VAL A 409 21.51 -33.06 -7.58
N THR A 410 22.72 -33.13 -7.03
CA THR A 410 23.29 -31.99 -6.28
C THR A 410 23.51 -30.77 -7.18
N SER A 411 23.89 -30.98 -8.44
CA SER A 411 23.98 -29.92 -9.45
C SER A 411 22.62 -29.30 -9.78
N LEU A 412 21.58 -30.12 -10.00
CA LEU A 412 20.20 -29.65 -10.24
C LEU A 412 19.68 -28.80 -9.07
N LEU A 413 19.80 -29.31 -7.84
CA LEU A 413 19.30 -28.64 -6.64
C LEU A 413 20.00 -27.30 -6.38
N ARG A 414 21.29 -27.20 -6.71
CA ARG A 414 22.06 -25.95 -6.64
C ARG A 414 21.45 -24.87 -7.54
N GLY A 415 21.05 -25.22 -8.77
CA GLY A 415 20.42 -24.30 -9.72
C GLY A 415 19.00 -23.91 -9.33
N ILE A 416 18.20 -24.87 -8.88
CA ILE A 416 16.84 -24.65 -8.35
C ILE A 416 16.88 -23.65 -7.19
N ASN A 417 17.79 -23.86 -6.22
CA ASN A 417 17.93 -22.98 -5.06
C ASN A 417 18.36 -21.56 -5.47
N ALA A 418 19.32 -21.42 -6.39
CA ALA A 418 19.77 -20.11 -6.88
C ALA A 418 18.63 -19.33 -7.58
N ALA A 419 17.87 -19.99 -8.46
CA ALA A 419 16.74 -19.36 -9.15
C ALA A 419 15.61 -18.98 -8.18
N ALA A 420 15.28 -19.86 -7.22
CA ALA A 420 14.27 -19.57 -6.19
C ALA A 420 14.66 -18.35 -5.34
N VAL A 421 15.94 -18.20 -4.99
CA VAL A 421 16.43 -17.04 -4.24
C VAL A 421 16.36 -15.75 -5.05
N GLY A 422 16.60 -15.77 -6.36
CA GLY A 422 16.40 -14.59 -7.21
C GLY A 422 14.95 -14.09 -7.22
N LEU A 423 13.97 -15.01 -7.23
CA LEU A 423 12.54 -14.66 -7.15
C LEU A 423 12.13 -14.01 -5.82
N VAL A 424 12.93 -14.15 -4.75
CA VAL A 424 12.68 -13.42 -3.49
C VAL A 424 12.78 -11.91 -3.72
N PHE A 425 13.66 -11.43 -4.60
CA PHE A 425 13.74 -10.00 -4.96
C PHE A 425 12.49 -9.52 -5.69
N THR A 426 11.85 -10.37 -6.50
CA THR A 426 10.55 -10.07 -7.09
C THR A 426 9.49 -9.88 -6.00
N ALA A 427 9.51 -10.71 -4.95
CA ALA A 427 8.59 -10.55 -3.82
C ALA A 427 8.83 -9.24 -3.05
N VAL A 428 10.09 -8.84 -2.84
CA VAL A 428 10.45 -7.54 -2.24
C VAL A 428 9.78 -6.41 -3.02
N HIS A 429 9.94 -6.39 -4.35
CA HIS A 429 9.35 -5.36 -5.21
C HIS A 429 7.81 -5.40 -5.19
N ARG A 430 7.20 -6.58 -5.23
CA ARG A 430 5.73 -6.72 -5.19
C ARG A 430 5.15 -6.18 -3.89
N LEU A 431 5.82 -6.41 -2.76
CA LEU A 431 5.42 -5.87 -1.47
C LEU A 431 5.71 -4.37 -1.34
N TRP A 432 6.80 -3.91 -1.96
CA TRP A 432 7.13 -2.49 -2.03
C TRP A 432 6.01 -1.70 -2.71
N GLU A 433 5.46 -2.20 -3.81
CA GLU A 433 4.40 -1.55 -4.58
C GLU A 433 3.04 -1.43 -3.87
N ILE A 434 2.82 -2.19 -2.79
CA ILE A 434 1.54 -2.20 -2.05
C ILE A 434 1.68 -1.89 -0.56
N GLY A 435 2.90 -1.58 -0.10
CA GLY A 435 3.21 -1.53 1.33
C GLY A 435 2.62 -0.32 2.05
N TYR A 436 2.39 0.79 1.35
CA TYR A 436 1.84 2.00 1.96
C TYR A 436 0.30 1.96 1.95
N VAL A 437 -0.32 2.02 3.13
CA VAL A 437 -1.77 1.97 3.31
C VAL A 437 -2.30 3.38 3.57
N LYS A 438 -3.10 3.90 2.66
CA LYS A 438 -3.76 5.21 2.82
C LYS A 438 -5.28 5.07 3.01
N PRO A 439 -5.94 6.04 3.67
CA PRO A 439 -7.40 6.05 3.84
C PRO A 439 -8.18 6.19 2.52
N ASP A 440 -7.62 6.89 1.54
CA ASP A 440 -8.21 7.23 0.24
C ASP A 440 -7.93 6.17 -0.84
N ALA A 441 -7.02 5.23 -0.57
CA ALA A 441 -6.60 4.23 -1.53
C ALA A 441 -7.26 2.87 -1.26
N ALA A 442 -8.15 2.43 -2.15
CA ALA A 442 -8.79 1.11 -2.10
C ALA A 442 -7.78 -0.06 -2.20
N ARG A 443 -6.56 0.21 -2.68
CA ARG A 443 -5.43 -0.71 -2.76
C ARG A 443 -4.20 -0.04 -2.14
N GLY A 444 -3.31 -0.83 -1.53
CA GLY A 444 -2.03 -0.32 -1.07
C GLY A 444 -1.25 0.31 -2.22
N VAL A 445 -0.51 1.39 -1.92
CA VAL A 445 0.30 2.14 -2.87
C VAL A 445 1.79 1.88 -2.62
N SER A 446 2.62 2.29 -3.58
CA SER A 446 4.06 2.07 -3.50
C SER A 446 4.67 2.81 -2.30
N LEU A 447 5.52 2.12 -1.53
CA LEU A 447 6.31 2.74 -0.46
C LEU A 447 7.17 3.88 -0.97
N GLY A 448 7.55 3.85 -2.26
CA GLY A 448 8.32 4.91 -2.91
C GLY A 448 7.54 6.19 -3.18
N SER A 449 6.20 6.19 -3.05
CA SER A 449 5.39 7.38 -3.27
C SER A 449 5.58 8.46 -2.21
N GLU A 450 6.08 8.08 -1.02
CA GLU A 450 6.41 9.00 0.05
C GLU A 450 7.75 8.60 0.69
N PRO A 451 8.77 9.47 0.67
CA PRO A 451 10.13 9.11 1.09
C PRO A 451 10.23 8.57 2.52
N TRP A 452 9.31 8.94 3.42
CA TRP A 452 9.33 8.48 4.80
C TRP A 452 9.26 6.95 4.93
N TRP A 453 8.42 6.28 4.13
CA TRP A 453 8.30 4.83 4.22
C TRP A 453 9.55 4.11 3.71
N VAL A 454 10.27 4.72 2.77
CA VAL A 454 11.60 4.27 2.35
C VAL A 454 12.60 4.39 3.49
N VAL A 455 12.57 5.49 4.25
CA VAL A 455 13.40 5.67 5.46
C VAL A 455 13.11 4.56 6.46
N VAL A 456 11.84 4.29 6.78
CA VAL A 456 11.46 3.21 7.70
C VAL A 456 12.01 1.85 7.24
N ALA A 457 11.80 1.49 5.96
CA ALA A 457 12.29 0.23 5.42
C ALA A 457 13.82 0.10 5.48
N ALA A 458 14.55 1.17 5.12
CA ALA A 458 16.00 1.22 5.17
C ALA A 458 16.55 1.18 6.61
N SER A 459 15.94 1.92 7.54
CA SER A 459 16.32 1.93 8.95
C SER A 459 16.17 0.56 9.58
N VAL A 460 15.08 -0.16 9.30
CA VAL A 460 14.88 -1.53 9.81
C VAL A 460 15.85 -2.51 9.17
N TYR A 461 16.08 -2.43 7.85
CA TYR A 461 17.09 -3.25 7.17
C TYR A 461 18.46 -3.11 7.85
N VAL A 462 18.94 -1.87 8.00
CA VAL A 462 20.27 -1.59 8.57
C VAL A 462 20.31 -1.90 10.06
N GLY A 463 19.25 -1.57 10.80
CA GLY A 463 19.11 -1.86 12.22
C GLY A 463 19.25 -3.36 12.53
N VAL A 464 18.58 -4.21 11.75
CA VAL A 464 18.64 -5.66 11.95
C VAL A 464 19.97 -6.25 11.46
N ASP A 465 20.50 -5.80 10.32
CA ASP A 465 21.75 -6.36 9.74
C ASP A 465 23.01 -5.90 10.48
N SER A 466 23.12 -4.61 10.82
CA SER A 466 24.35 -4.01 11.35
C SER A 466 24.36 -3.83 12.86
N PHE A 467 23.18 -3.66 13.49
CA PHE A 467 23.06 -3.45 14.94
C PHE A 467 22.49 -4.65 15.68
N GLU A 468 22.29 -5.79 15.00
CA GLU A 468 21.75 -7.04 15.54
C GLU A 468 20.42 -6.85 16.30
N ILE A 469 19.62 -5.85 15.90
CA ILE A 469 18.32 -5.60 16.52
C ILE A 469 17.42 -6.82 16.25
N PRO A 470 16.78 -7.41 17.29
CA PRO A 470 15.83 -8.49 17.09
C PRO A 470 14.72 -8.09 16.11
N THR A 471 14.44 -8.95 15.14
CA THR A 471 13.49 -8.67 14.05
C THR A 471 12.12 -8.14 14.52
N PRO A 472 11.49 -8.66 15.59
CA PRO A 472 10.24 -8.11 16.10
C PRO A 472 10.36 -6.66 16.54
N LEU A 473 11.47 -6.31 17.20
CA LEU A 473 11.73 -4.95 17.65
C LEU A 473 11.97 -4.02 16.46
N GLY A 474 12.59 -4.51 15.39
CA GLY A 474 12.67 -3.79 14.12
C GLY A 474 11.28 -3.49 13.52
N ILE A 475 10.39 -4.48 13.49
CA ILE A 475 9.02 -4.33 12.98
C ILE A 475 8.23 -3.33 13.82
N MET A 476 8.20 -3.55 15.15
CA MET A 476 7.55 -2.64 16.09
C MET A 476 8.13 -1.23 16.01
N GLY A 477 9.46 -1.12 15.85
CA GLY A 477 10.18 0.13 15.66
C GLY A 477 9.68 0.91 14.46
N GLY A 478 9.52 0.28 13.29
CA GLY A 478 8.97 1.01 12.16
C GLY A 478 7.47 1.30 12.27
N GLY A 479 6.69 0.50 12.99
CA GLY A 479 5.32 0.87 13.40
C GLY A 479 5.30 2.14 14.25
N LEU A 480 6.21 2.25 15.23
CA LEU A 480 6.41 3.46 16.03
C LEU A 480 6.88 4.64 15.19
N MET A 481 7.78 4.43 14.22
CA MET A 481 8.19 5.47 13.27
C MET A 481 7.01 5.93 12.40
N GLY A 482 6.09 5.03 12.04
CA GLY A 482 4.83 5.40 11.37
C GLY A 482 3.94 6.28 12.25
N LEU A 483 3.77 5.92 13.52
CA LEU A 483 3.05 6.77 14.48
C LEU A 483 3.74 8.12 14.73
N ALA A 484 5.08 8.13 14.78
CA ALA A 484 5.86 9.35 14.88
C ALA A 484 5.69 10.24 13.64
N TRP A 485 5.61 9.64 12.45
CA TRP A 485 5.27 10.36 11.22
C TRP A 485 3.88 10.97 11.28
N TYR A 486 2.88 10.23 11.75
CA TYR A 486 1.55 10.80 11.97
C TYR A 486 1.56 11.97 12.96
N GLY A 487 2.29 11.83 14.07
CA GLY A 487 2.48 12.91 15.05
C GLY A 487 3.20 14.11 14.43
N ALA A 488 4.26 13.89 13.66
CA ALA A 488 5.01 14.92 12.96
C ALA A 488 4.17 15.58 11.87
N ALA A 489 3.36 14.83 11.13
CA ALA A 489 2.44 15.33 10.11
C ALA A 489 1.31 16.16 10.74
N LEU A 490 0.78 15.75 11.90
CA LEU A 490 -0.16 16.56 12.68
C LEU A 490 0.47 17.85 13.20
N ILE A 491 1.71 17.77 13.71
CA ILE A 491 2.46 18.94 14.17
C ILE A 491 2.79 19.84 12.98
N TRP A 492 3.20 19.27 11.86
CA TRP A 492 3.48 19.96 10.61
C TRP A 492 2.21 20.62 10.09
N GLN A 493 1.07 19.94 10.06
CA GLN A 493 -0.22 20.51 9.71
C GLN A 493 -0.54 21.66 10.66
N ARG A 494 -0.36 21.50 11.98
CA ARG A 494 -0.54 22.58 12.97
C ARG A 494 0.45 23.74 12.82
N ILE A 495 1.65 23.53 12.26
CA ILE A 495 2.69 24.55 12.04
C ILE A 495 2.53 25.21 10.67
N TYR A 496 2.12 24.48 9.64
CA TYR A 496 1.90 24.98 8.29
C TYR A 496 0.55 25.70 8.19
N THR A 497 -0.44 25.30 9.00
CA THR A 497 -1.59 26.16 9.32
C THR A 497 -1.21 27.38 10.21
N ARG A 498 0.08 27.58 10.53
CA ARG A 498 0.66 28.84 11.03
C ARG A 498 1.44 29.62 9.97
N VAL A 499 1.24 29.36 8.67
CA VAL A 499 1.04 30.50 7.75
C VAL A 499 -0.23 31.21 8.27
N PRO A 500 -0.31 32.54 8.40
CA PRO A 500 -1.37 33.18 9.18
C PRO A 500 -2.76 33.03 8.52
N SER A 501 -3.40 31.88 8.75
CA SER A 501 -4.82 31.62 8.54
C SER A 501 -5.56 31.53 9.87
N ALA A 502 -4.98 32.06 10.94
CA ALA A 502 -5.65 32.30 12.20
C ALA A 502 -5.31 33.71 12.69
N VAL A 503 -6.07 34.69 12.21
CA VAL A 503 -6.47 35.79 13.09
C VAL A 503 -7.07 35.12 14.33
N PRO A 504 -6.65 35.46 15.56
CA PRO A 504 -7.30 34.91 16.74
C PRO A 504 -8.80 35.12 16.59
N LEU A 505 -9.61 34.09 16.90
CA LEU A 505 -11.05 34.23 17.02
C LEU A 505 -11.33 35.35 18.03
N GLN A 506 -11.43 36.56 17.51
CA GLN A 506 -12.17 37.65 18.10
C GLN A 506 -13.56 37.05 18.34
N GLN A 507 -14.06 37.14 19.58
CA GLN A 507 -15.39 36.66 19.96
C GLN A 507 -16.36 36.85 18.80
N SER A 508 -16.88 35.76 18.23
CA SER A 508 -17.75 35.82 17.07
C SER A 508 -18.94 36.71 17.43
N THR A 509 -19.07 37.85 16.75
CA THR A 509 -20.23 38.73 16.82
C THR A 509 -21.42 38.19 16.02
N MET A 510 -21.29 36.97 15.49
CA MET A 510 -22.32 36.28 14.71
C MET A 510 -23.36 35.65 15.64
N LEU A 511 -24.64 35.80 15.28
CA LEU A 511 -25.73 35.10 15.96
C LEU A 511 -25.60 33.58 15.77
N PRO A 512 -25.95 32.77 16.77
CA PRO A 512 -26.03 31.32 16.59
C PRO A 512 -27.08 30.98 15.52
N LEU A 513 -26.65 30.32 14.45
CA LEU A 513 -27.50 29.90 13.34
C LEU A 513 -28.02 28.48 13.55
N ASP A 514 -29.34 28.32 13.67
CA ASP A 514 -29.99 27.01 13.66
C ASP A 514 -30.30 26.61 12.20
N VAL A 515 -29.51 25.66 11.70
CA VAL A 515 -29.65 25.12 10.33
C VAL A 515 -31.05 24.55 10.10
N THR A 516 -31.63 23.88 11.09
CA THR A 516 -32.95 23.23 10.96
C THR A 516 -34.04 24.28 10.79
N GLU A 517 -33.97 25.33 11.61
CA GLU A 517 -34.92 26.43 11.58
C GLU A 517 -34.82 27.22 10.25
N ILE A 518 -33.60 27.45 9.75
CA ILE A 518 -33.37 28.18 8.50
C ILE A 518 -33.81 27.33 7.30
N ALA A 519 -33.45 26.05 7.27
CA ALA A 519 -33.83 25.15 6.18
C ALA A 519 -35.36 25.02 6.04
N GLN A 520 -36.10 25.08 7.15
CA GLN A 520 -37.56 25.09 7.13
C GLN A 520 -38.16 26.31 6.41
N LEU A 521 -37.44 27.44 6.35
CA LEU A 521 -37.90 28.63 5.64
C LEU A 521 -37.81 28.48 4.12
N ASN A 522 -36.98 27.55 3.62
CA ASN A 522 -36.85 27.22 2.19
C ASN A 522 -37.84 26.13 1.74
N ILE A 523 -38.57 25.49 2.67
CA ILE A 523 -39.55 24.44 2.32
C ILE A 523 -40.88 25.08 1.90
N TRP A 524 -41.07 25.23 0.59
CA TRP A 524 -42.29 25.81 0.04
C TRP A 524 -43.40 24.75 -0.25
N GLU A 525 -43.06 23.45 -0.35
CA GLU A 525 -44.00 22.34 -0.60
C GLU A 525 -43.77 21.13 0.34
N PRO A 526 -44.82 20.43 0.83
CA PRO A 526 -44.70 19.37 1.84
C PRO A 526 -43.92 18.12 1.42
N TRP A 527 -43.74 17.87 0.12
CA TRP A 527 -42.99 16.72 -0.42
C TRP A 527 -41.50 17.02 -0.62
N PHE A 528 -41.07 18.27 -0.38
CA PHE A 528 -39.70 18.77 -0.57
C PHE A 528 -38.89 18.73 0.74
N LYS A 529 -38.81 17.56 1.40
CA LYS A 529 -38.36 17.48 2.81
C LYS A 529 -36.84 17.36 3.05
N SER A 530 -36.03 16.90 2.08
CA SER A 530 -34.62 16.56 2.33
C SER A 530 -33.58 17.45 1.63
N ALA A 531 -33.84 17.90 0.40
CA ALA A 531 -32.88 18.72 -0.37
C ALA A 531 -32.55 20.10 0.25
N PRO A 532 -33.50 20.83 0.88
CA PRO A 532 -33.22 22.16 1.45
C PRO A 532 -32.24 22.15 2.63
N MET A 533 -32.13 21.05 3.38
CA MET A 533 -31.28 20.98 4.57
C MET A 533 -29.79 21.04 4.22
N ASN A 534 -29.36 20.28 3.22
CA ASN A 534 -27.94 20.17 2.87
C ASN A 534 -27.40 21.44 2.22
N GLN A 535 -28.20 22.03 1.33
CA GLN A 535 -27.91 23.34 0.74
C GLN A 535 -27.76 24.40 1.85
N THR A 536 -28.67 24.40 2.84
CA THR A 536 -28.61 25.32 3.98
C THR A 536 -27.36 25.11 4.84
N VAL A 537 -26.98 23.87 5.16
CA VAL A 537 -25.74 23.57 5.91
C VAL A 537 -24.53 24.22 5.23
N HIS A 538 -24.42 24.03 3.91
CA HIS A 538 -23.30 24.56 3.14
C HIS A 538 -23.26 26.09 3.17
N ARG A 539 -24.41 26.77 2.95
CA ARG A 539 -24.48 28.24 3.03
C ARG A 539 -24.17 28.77 4.44
N VAL A 540 -24.58 28.06 5.50
CA VAL A 540 -24.25 28.41 6.90
C VAL A 540 -22.75 28.31 7.15
N ASN A 541 -22.08 27.29 6.61
CA ASN A 541 -20.63 27.15 6.72
C ASN A 541 -19.89 28.28 5.98
N LEU A 542 -20.39 28.71 4.82
CA LEU A 542 -19.87 29.87 4.11
C LEU A 542 -20.03 31.18 4.91
N ALA A 543 -21.20 31.44 5.46
CA ALA A 543 -21.44 32.64 6.29
C ALA A 543 -20.52 32.69 7.52
N LYS A 544 -20.24 31.53 8.14
CA LYS A 544 -19.26 31.41 9.23
C LYS A 544 -17.83 31.65 8.75
N ALA A 545 -17.44 31.10 7.60
CA ALA A 545 -16.11 31.26 7.03
C ALA A 545 -15.80 32.73 6.69
N TRP A 546 -16.76 33.42 6.08
CA TRP A 546 -16.67 34.86 5.82
C TRP A 546 -16.70 35.72 7.09
N ASN A 547 -17.18 35.18 8.21
CA ASN A 547 -17.38 35.89 9.48
C ASN A 547 -18.37 37.06 9.33
N ILE A 548 -19.56 36.77 8.80
CA ILE A 548 -20.63 37.76 8.65
C ILE A 548 -21.04 38.30 10.03
N SER A 549 -20.99 39.63 10.19
CA SER A 549 -21.28 40.30 11.46
C SER A 549 -22.76 40.63 11.61
N GLN A 550 -23.28 40.56 12.84
CA GLN A 550 -24.62 41.08 13.14
C GLN A 550 -24.73 42.57 12.79
N GLY A 551 -25.86 42.99 12.23
CA GLY A 551 -26.12 44.36 11.79
C GLY A 551 -25.55 44.70 10.42
N SER A 552 -24.82 43.78 9.76
CA SER A 552 -24.27 44.03 8.43
C SER A 552 -25.37 44.27 7.41
N ARG A 553 -25.07 45.11 6.42
CA ARG A 553 -25.95 45.38 5.29
C ARG A 553 -25.32 44.81 4.03
N ILE A 554 -25.86 43.68 3.58
CA ILE A 554 -25.24 42.82 2.57
C ILE A 554 -25.93 43.00 1.22
N LEU A 555 -25.14 43.16 0.17
CA LEU A 555 -25.59 43.00 -1.20
C LEU A 555 -25.16 41.62 -1.71
N GLU A 556 -26.10 40.75 -2.01
CA GLU A 556 -25.83 39.44 -2.60
C GLU A 556 -26.08 39.51 -4.11
N ILE A 557 -25.06 39.16 -4.90
CA ILE A 557 -25.13 39.13 -6.36
C ILE A 557 -25.36 37.69 -6.80
N GLY A 558 -26.40 37.47 -7.62
CA GLY A 558 -26.81 36.15 -8.09
C GLY A 558 -27.54 35.37 -7.00
N CYS A 559 -28.59 35.95 -6.42
CA CYS A 559 -29.28 35.36 -5.27
C CYS A 559 -30.19 34.16 -5.61
N GLY A 560 -30.53 33.97 -6.89
CA GLY A 560 -31.38 32.86 -7.35
C GLY A 560 -32.69 32.73 -6.56
N GLN A 561 -32.97 31.53 -6.04
CA GLN A 561 -34.16 31.26 -5.23
C GLN A 561 -34.08 31.85 -3.80
N GLY A 562 -32.91 32.30 -3.35
CA GLY A 562 -32.71 32.92 -2.04
C GLY A 562 -32.12 32.02 -0.94
N ASP A 563 -31.58 30.85 -1.28
CA ASP A 563 -31.00 29.90 -0.31
C ASP A 563 -29.85 30.50 0.51
N CYS A 564 -28.96 31.29 -0.12
CA CYS A 564 -27.90 31.99 0.60
C CYS A 564 -28.44 33.27 1.25
N THR A 565 -29.37 33.98 0.59
CA THR A 565 -30.03 35.18 1.14
C THR A 565 -30.66 34.93 2.52
N VAL A 566 -31.41 33.83 2.68
CA VAL A 566 -32.08 33.53 3.96
C VAL A 566 -31.10 33.20 5.09
N VAL A 567 -29.96 32.59 4.76
CA VAL A 567 -28.88 32.32 5.72
C VAL A 567 -28.19 33.61 6.13
N LEU A 568 -27.88 34.48 5.16
CA LEU A 568 -27.27 35.78 5.42
C LEU A 568 -28.22 36.66 6.25
N ALA A 569 -29.52 36.69 5.94
CA ALA A 569 -30.53 37.42 6.70
C ALA A 569 -30.70 36.92 8.14
N SER A 570 -30.51 35.61 8.35
CA SER A 570 -30.44 35.02 9.69
C SER A 570 -29.17 35.46 10.44
N ALA A 571 -28.03 35.53 9.75
CA ALA A 571 -26.74 35.91 10.32
C ALA A 571 -26.66 37.38 10.75
N VAL A 572 -27.23 38.29 9.94
CA VAL A 572 -27.19 39.72 10.22
C VAL A 572 -28.17 40.15 11.32
N GLY A 573 -29.19 39.35 11.63
CA GLY A 573 -30.15 39.66 12.71
C GLY A 573 -31.09 40.83 12.41
N ASP A 574 -31.92 41.23 13.39
CA ASP A 574 -32.96 42.26 13.21
C ASP A 574 -32.43 43.67 12.88
N SER A 575 -31.17 43.95 13.20
CA SER A 575 -30.53 45.24 12.92
C SER A 575 -29.82 45.30 11.56
N GLY A 576 -29.73 44.19 10.84
CA GLY A 576 -29.08 44.09 9.53
C GLY A 576 -30.10 43.87 8.41
N HIS A 577 -29.60 43.87 7.16
CA HIS A 577 -30.45 43.68 5.98
C HIS A 577 -29.67 43.02 4.84
N VAL A 578 -30.33 42.17 4.07
CA VAL A 578 -29.74 41.53 2.87
C VAL A 578 -30.55 41.88 1.63
N THR A 579 -29.90 42.41 0.61
CA THR A 579 -30.51 42.65 -0.69
C THR A 579 -29.93 41.67 -1.69
N GLY A 580 -30.73 40.73 -2.17
CA GLY A 580 -30.38 39.81 -3.25
C GLY A 580 -30.73 40.41 -4.60
N VAL A 581 -29.77 40.44 -5.52
CA VAL A 581 -29.94 40.93 -6.89
C VAL A 581 -29.69 39.79 -7.88
N ASP A 582 -30.60 39.59 -8.82
CA ASP A 582 -30.48 38.57 -9.86
C ASP A 582 -31.08 39.06 -11.18
N PRO A 583 -30.39 38.90 -12.33
CA PRO A 583 -30.94 39.29 -13.63
C PRO A 583 -31.99 38.32 -14.17
N ALA A 584 -32.11 37.11 -13.63
CA ALA A 584 -32.97 36.07 -14.19
C ALA A 584 -34.47 36.44 -14.11
N PRO A 585 -35.28 36.01 -15.10
CA PRO A 585 -36.73 36.16 -15.05
C PRO A 585 -37.35 35.52 -13.80
N LEU A 586 -38.35 36.16 -13.19
CA LEU A 586 -39.00 35.63 -11.98
C LEU A 586 -39.78 34.33 -12.22
N ASP A 587 -40.09 34.01 -13.47
CA ASP A 587 -40.71 32.75 -13.91
C ASP A 587 -39.67 31.65 -14.26
N TYR A 588 -38.37 31.94 -14.15
CA TYR A 588 -37.30 30.95 -14.26
C TYR A 588 -37.25 30.03 -13.04
N GLY A 589 -36.80 28.78 -13.23
CA GLY A 589 -36.54 27.82 -12.16
C GLY A 589 -37.61 26.74 -11.96
N ALA A 590 -37.17 25.57 -11.48
CA ALA A 590 -38.02 24.44 -11.13
C ALA A 590 -37.49 23.75 -9.86
N PRO A 591 -38.33 23.09 -9.04
CA PRO A 591 -39.79 22.97 -9.19
C PRO A 591 -40.57 24.23 -8.80
N ALA A 592 -39.95 25.18 -8.08
CA ALA A 592 -40.46 26.53 -7.90
C ALA A 592 -39.69 27.51 -8.77
N THR A 593 -40.42 28.48 -9.30
CA THR A 593 -39.82 29.65 -9.94
C THR A 593 -39.13 30.54 -8.91
N LEU A 594 -38.17 31.36 -9.34
CA LEU A 594 -37.47 32.34 -8.52
C LEU A 594 -38.46 33.25 -7.79
N GLY A 595 -39.45 33.78 -8.50
CA GLY A 595 -40.47 34.65 -7.91
C GLY A 595 -41.33 33.97 -6.85
N GLN A 596 -41.65 32.68 -7.02
CA GLN A 596 -42.38 31.90 -6.01
C GLN A 596 -41.54 31.68 -4.74
N ALA A 597 -40.29 31.26 -4.89
CA ALA A 597 -39.38 31.00 -3.77
C ALA A 597 -39.08 32.30 -2.99
N GLN A 598 -38.72 33.36 -3.68
CA GLN A 598 -38.45 34.68 -3.09
C GLN A 598 -39.69 35.24 -2.37
N SER A 599 -40.88 35.14 -2.99
CA SER A 599 -42.15 35.57 -2.36
C SER A 599 -42.50 34.75 -1.12
N HIS A 600 -42.14 33.47 -1.08
CA HIS A 600 -42.31 32.61 0.08
C HIS A 600 -41.40 33.08 1.24
N LEU A 601 -40.12 33.33 0.95
CA LEU A 601 -39.15 33.82 1.92
C LEU A 601 -39.53 35.19 2.51
N LEU A 602 -40.05 36.11 1.69
CA LEU A 602 -40.52 37.42 2.14
C LEU A 602 -41.72 37.34 3.10
N LYS A 603 -42.54 36.28 3.03
CA LYS A 603 -43.66 36.03 3.95
C LYS A 603 -43.23 35.36 5.25
N SER A 604 -41.97 34.92 5.34
CA SER A 604 -41.44 34.26 6.53
C SER A 604 -41.26 35.24 7.70
N LYS A 605 -41.03 34.69 8.90
CA LYS A 605 -40.78 35.48 10.12
C LYS A 605 -39.59 36.45 10.03
N ILE A 606 -38.60 36.15 9.17
CA ILE A 606 -37.43 36.99 8.94
C ILE A 606 -37.47 37.73 7.60
N GLY A 607 -38.59 37.67 6.86
CA GLY A 607 -38.73 38.29 5.55
C GLY A 607 -38.48 39.80 5.53
N HIS A 608 -38.73 40.49 6.66
CA HIS A 608 -38.43 41.91 6.83
C HIS A 608 -36.93 42.26 6.80
N ARG A 609 -36.04 41.26 6.96
CA ARG A 609 -34.57 41.43 6.94
C ARG A 609 -33.96 41.24 5.55
N MET A 610 -34.78 40.95 4.54
CA MET A 610 -34.31 40.68 3.19
C MET A 610 -35.17 41.36 2.14
N SER A 611 -34.59 41.60 0.96
CA SER A 611 -35.29 42.07 -0.22
C SER A 611 -34.68 41.46 -1.47
N PHE A 612 -35.50 41.20 -2.48
CA PHE A 612 -35.07 40.68 -3.77
C PHE A 612 -35.32 41.72 -4.85
N VAL A 613 -34.35 41.90 -5.74
CA VAL A 613 -34.42 42.86 -6.86
C VAL A 613 -34.04 42.14 -8.14
N GLN A 614 -34.97 42.10 -9.09
CA GLN A 614 -34.69 41.59 -10.43
C GLN A 614 -34.01 42.71 -11.24
N ALA A 615 -32.68 42.64 -11.37
CA ALA A 615 -31.89 43.63 -12.09
C ALA A 615 -30.52 43.07 -12.49
N ASP A 616 -29.92 43.63 -13.54
CA ASP A 616 -28.50 43.43 -13.80
C ASP A 616 -27.67 44.01 -12.63
N PRO A 617 -26.74 43.25 -12.03
CA PRO A 617 -25.98 43.72 -10.86
C PRO A 617 -25.18 45.00 -11.10
N ILE A 618 -24.63 45.19 -12.31
CA ILE A 618 -23.82 46.37 -12.63
C ILE A 618 -24.73 47.58 -12.85
N GLU A 619 -25.86 47.41 -13.54
CA GLU A 619 -26.86 48.48 -13.68
C GLU A 619 -27.51 48.83 -12.34
N PHE A 620 -27.80 47.84 -11.50
CA PHE A 620 -28.29 48.05 -10.14
C PHE A 620 -27.32 48.94 -9.37
N LEU A 621 -26.01 48.67 -9.40
CA LEU A 621 -24.98 49.47 -8.73
C LEU A 621 -24.85 50.90 -9.30
N LYS A 622 -25.22 51.15 -10.56
CA LYS A 622 -25.16 52.48 -11.21
C LYS A 622 -26.33 53.40 -10.86
N LEU A 623 -27.53 52.84 -10.60
CA LEU A 623 -28.78 53.61 -10.45
C LEU A 623 -28.93 54.40 -9.14
N GLY A 624 -27.94 54.34 -8.25
CA GLY A 624 -27.53 55.45 -7.38
C GLY A 624 -28.44 55.91 -6.23
N GLU A 625 -29.64 55.37 -6.04
CA GLU A 625 -30.47 55.76 -4.88
C GLU A 625 -30.43 54.69 -3.77
N ASN A 626 -29.79 55.03 -2.64
CA ASN A 626 -29.64 54.25 -1.38
C ASN A 626 -28.43 53.28 -1.25
N HIS A 627 -27.42 53.37 -2.11
CA HIS A 627 -26.25 52.45 -2.08
C HIS A 627 -25.23 52.72 -0.98
N ASP A 628 -25.27 53.88 -0.32
CA ASP A 628 -24.41 54.22 0.84
C ASP A 628 -24.70 53.36 2.09
N THR A 629 -25.57 52.36 1.97
CA THR A 629 -26.02 51.54 3.08
C THR A 629 -25.40 50.14 3.11
N PHE A 630 -24.75 49.66 2.05
CA PHE A 630 -24.14 48.32 2.04
C PHE A 630 -22.68 48.35 2.49
N ASP A 631 -22.30 47.43 3.37
CA ASP A 631 -20.93 47.28 3.87
C ASP A 631 -20.20 46.05 3.28
N THR A 632 -20.95 45.05 2.82
CA THR A 632 -20.43 43.76 2.38
C THR A 632 -21.14 43.32 1.10
N ALA A 633 -20.37 42.89 0.11
CA ALA A 633 -20.93 42.20 -1.06
C ALA A 633 -20.66 40.69 -0.96
N VAL A 634 -21.60 39.86 -1.43
CA VAL A 634 -21.47 38.39 -1.45
C VAL A 634 -21.71 37.88 -2.87
N LEU A 635 -20.81 37.02 -3.36
CA LEU A 635 -20.96 36.22 -4.57
C LEU A 635 -20.81 34.74 -4.18
N ALA A 636 -21.88 33.97 -4.21
CA ALA A 636 -21.90 32.59 -3.75
C ALA A 636 -22.40 31.64 -4.85
N HIS A 637 -21.50 30.84 -5.43
CA HIS A 637 -21.80 29.90 -6.52
C HIS A 637 -22.52 30.56 -7.70
N CYS A 638 -22.24 31.83 -7.98
CA CYS A 638 -22.92 32.61 -9.01
C CYS A 638 -21.99 32.93 -10.19
N ILE A 639 -20.68 32.66 -10.08
CA ILE A 639 -19.68 33.12 -11.04
C ILE A 639 -19.76 32.26 -12.30
N TYR A 640 -20.01 30.96 -12.16
CA TYR A 640 -20.07 30.06 -13.31
C TYR A 640 -21.21 30.39 -14.29
N TYR A 641 -22.26 31.09 -13.83
CA TYR A 641 -23.37 31.56 -14.69
C TYR A 641 -23.04 32.82 -15.49
N MET A 642 -21.94 33.50 -15.20
CA MET A 642 -21.56 34.72 -15.91
C MET A 642 -21.15 34.40 -17.36
N SER A 643 -21.43 35.32 -18.29
CA SER A 643 -21.17 35.11 -19.72
C SER A 643 -19.68 35.18 -20.09
N SER A 644 -18.85 35.81 -19.26
CA SER A 644 -17.40 35.88 -19.48
C SER A 644 -16.65 36.32 -18.21
N PRO A 645 -15.32 36.08 -18.15
CA PRO A 645 -14.46 36.62 -17.09
C PRO A 645 -14.50 38.15 -17.00
N THR A 646 -14.77 38.82 -18.13
CA THR A 646 -14.89 40.29 -18.19
C THR A 646 -16.09 40.80 -17.41
N VAL A 647 -17.21 40.06 -17.37
CA VAL A 647 -18.38 40.42 -16.54
C VAL A 647 -18.03 40.39 -15.06
N LEU A 648 -17.29 39.37 -14.60
CA LEU A 648 -16.83 39.28 -13.21
C LEU A 648 -15.90 40.45 -12.86
N LEU A 649 -14.92 40.74 -13.71
CA LEU A 649 -14.01 41.87 -13.53
C LEU A 649 -14.76 43.20 -13.44
N ASN A 650 -15.73 43.43 -14.33
CA ASN A 650 -16.54 44.65 -14.31
C ASN A 650 -17.42 44.72 -13.06
N THR A 651 -17.91 43.58 -12.56
CA THR A 651 -18.64 43.48 -11.30
C THR A 651 -17.75 43.87 -10.13
N PHE A 652 -16.54 43.31 -10.02
CA PHE A 652 -15.58 43.72 -8.98
C PHE A 652 -15.20 45.19 -9.07
N ARG A 653 -15.04 45.75 -10.27
CA ARG A 653 -14.80 47.18 -10.49
C ARG A 653 -15.98 48.04 -10.07
N ALA A 654 -17.21 47.61 -10.34
CA ALA A 654 -18.42 48.31 -9.92
C ALA A 654 -18.54 48.34 -8.39
N LEU A 655 -18.30 47.20 -7.72
CA LEU A 655 -18.25 47.11 -6.27
C LEU A 655 -17.13 47.99 -5.68
N PHE A 656 -15.94 47.99 -6.29
CA PHE A 656 -14.81 48.81 -5.84
C PHE A 656 -15.07 50.32 -5.96
N LYS A 657 -15.90 50.74 -6.92
CA LYS A 657 -16.31 52.15 -7.08
C LYS A 657 -17.23 52.65 -5.97
N VAL A 658 -17.97 51.78 -5.30
CA VAL A 658 -18.91 52.13 -4.22
C VAL A 658 -18.16 52.13 -2.87
N PRO A 659 -17.85 53.30 -2.27
CA PRO A 659 -16.93 53.39 -1.13
C PRO A 659 -17.39 52.69 0.14
N SER A 660 -18.71 52.49 0.31
CA SER A 660 -19.28 51.88 1.51
C SER A 660 -18.93 50.39 1.66
N PHE A 661 -18.66 49.67 0.55
CA PHE A 661 -18.21 48.28 0.61
C PHE A 661 -16.81 48.18 1.20
N LYS A 662 -16.73 47.55 2.37
CA LYS A 662 -15.49 47.25 3.09
C LYS A 662 -14.88 45.93 2.62
N GLN A 663 -15.73 44.98 2.24
CA GLN A 663 -15.30 43.64 1.82
C GLN A 663 -16.22 43.03 0.76
N VAL A 664 -15.66 42.11 -0.03
CA VAL A 664 -16.38 41.23 -0.95
C VAL A 664 -16.10 39.79 -0.56
N CYS A 665 -17.14 39.07 -0.17
CA CYS A 665 -17.11 37.66 0.17
C CYS A 665 -17.43 36.85 -1.08
N VAL A 666 -16.54 35.93 -1.45
CA VAL A 666 -16.70 35.10 -2.64
C VAL A 666 -16.65 33.64 -2.23
N ALA A 667 -17.48 32.80 -2.84
CA ALA A 667 -17.31 31.35 -2.84
C ALA A 667 -17.73 30.77 -4.18
N GLU A 668 -16.92 29.84 -4.66
CA GLU A 668 -17.14 29.14 -5.92
C GLU A 668 -16.52 27.75 -5.88
N TYR A 669 -16.94 26.85 -6.77
CA TYR A 669 -16.33 25.54 -6.90
C TYR A 669 -14.83 25.64 -7.21
N ALA A 670 -14.02 24.83 -6.51
CA ALA A 670 -12.57 24.98 -6.49
C ALA A 670 -11.84 24.30 -7.65
N LEU A 671 -12.56 23.63 -8.56
CA LEU A 671 -12.00 22.75 -9.60
C LEU A 671 -11.05 21.68 -9.06
N SER A 672 -11.27 21.28 -7.80
CA SER A 672 -10.55 20.22 -7.10
C SER A 672 -11.50 19.53 -6.13
N ALA A 673 -11.19 18.29 -5.79
CA ALA A 673 -11.98 17.52 -4.83
C ALA A 673 -11.06 16.78 -3.87
N SER A 674 -11.30 16.94 -2.57
CA SER A 674 -10.60 16.19 -1.52
C SER A 674 -11.01 14.72 -1.49
N ASN A 675 -12.21 14.40 -1.98
CA ASN A 675 -12.71 13.04 -2.11
C ASN A 675 -12.73 12.63 -3.59
N ILE A 676 -12.35 11.39 -3.88
CA ILE A 676 -12.27 10.89 -5.26
C ILE A 676 -13.63 10.87 -5.97
N ASP A 677 -14.71 10.68 -5.20
CA ASP A 677 -16.10 10.69 -5.67
C ASP A 677 -16.62 12.09 -6.07
N GLY A 678 -15.82 13.15 -5.86
CA GLY A 678 -16.08 14.51 -6.35
C GLY A 678 -15.45 14.85 -7.70
N TYR A 679 -14.48 14.07 -8.19
CA TYR A 679 -13.85 14.33 -9.51
C TYR A 679 -14.80 14.22 -10.71
N PRO A 680 -15.84 13.36 -10.71
CA PRO A 680 -16.84 13.38 -11.78
C PRO A 680 -17.51 14.74 -11.93
N HIS A 681 -17.75 15.46 -10.82
CA HIS A 681 -18.28 16.82 -10.87
C HIS A 681 -17.29 17.81 -11.49
N VAL A 682 -16.00 17.73 -11.14
CA VAL A 682 -14.94 18.57 -11.76
C VAL A 682 -14.90 18.36 -13.28
N LEU A 683 -14.92 17.10 -13.72
CA LEU A 683 -14.94 16.78 -15.16
C LEU A 683 -16.23 17.26 -15.82
N ALA A 684 -17.37 17.17 -15.14
CA ALA A 684 -18.65 17.58 -15.68
C ALA A 684 -18.71 19.09 -15.97
N VAL A 685 -18.29 19.94 -15.03
CA VAL A 685 -18.31 21.40 -15.27
C VAL A 685 -17.35 21.82 -16.37
N LEU A 686 -16.19 21.16 -16.49
CA LEU A 686 -15.24 21.41 -17.59
C LEU A 686 -15.81 20.96 -18.94
N ALA A 687 -16.49 19.81 -18.99
CA ALA A 687 -17.15 19.33 -20.19
C ALA A 687 -18.28 20.28 -20.63
N GLN A 688 -19.09 20.78 -19.69
CA GLN A 688 -20.14 21.76 -19.99
C GLN A 688 -19.56 23.06 -20.50
N ALA A 689 -18.51 23.59 -19.86
CA ALA A 689 -17.85 24.81 -20.32
C ALA A 689 -17.29 24.65 -21.74
N MET A 690 -16.69 23.50 -22.05
CA MET A 690 -16.20 23.21 -23.41
C MET A 690 -17.35 23.19 -24.44
N ILE A 691 -18.51 22.63 -24.10
CA ILE A 691 -19.69 22.66 -24.97
C ILE A 691 -20.22 24.10 -25.11
N GLU A 692 -20.22 24.87 -24.02
CA GLU A 692 -20.73 26.24 -23.99
C GLU A 692 -19.97 27.17 -24.95
N VAL A 693 -18.65 27.03 -25.10
CA VAL A 693 -17.86 27.88 -26.00
C VAL A 693 -18.37 27.86 -27.45
N HIS A 694 -19.10 26.81 -27.84
CA HIS A 694 -19.70 26.67 -29.16
C HIS A 694 -21.15 27.21 -29.26
N LYS A 695 -21.76 27.61 -28.15
CA LYS A 695 -23.09 28.25 -28.14
C LYS A 695 -22.97 29.75 -28.34
N ASP A 696 -24.07 30.37 -28.77
CA ASP A 696 -24.17 31.82 -28.89
C ASP A 696 -24.18 32.45 -27.48
N ALA A 697 -23.11 33.15 -27.13
CA ALA A 697 -22.89 33.71 -25.79
C ALA A 697 -24.01 34.68 -25.35
N GLU A 698 -24.71 35.34 -26.28
CA GLU A 698 -25.80 36.27 -25.98
C GLU A 698 -27.16 35.58 -25.82
N LYS A 699 -27.32 34.37 -26.37
CA LYS A 699 -28.59 33.61 -26.34
C LYS A 699 -28.57 32.38 -25.45
N SER A 700 -27.40 31.99 -24.97
CA SER A 700 -27.26 30.79 -24.16
C SER A 700 -27.90 30.95 -22.79
N GLU A 701 -28.75 29.98 -22.44
CA GLU A 701 -29.38 29.82 -21.12
C GLU A 701 -28.74 28.67 -20.34
N SER A 702 -27.51 28.25 -20.69
CA SER A 702 -26.79 27.21 -19.96
C SER A 702 -26.53 27.63 -18.51
N ASN A 703 -26.56 26.67 -17.59
CA ASN A 703 -26.16 26.88 -16.20
C ASN A 703 -24.65 27.20 -16.10
N VAL A 704 -23.80 26.24 -16.49
CA VAL A 704 -22.35 26.44 -16.49
C VAL A 704 -21.92 27.15 -17.77
N ARG A 705 -21.40 28.38 -17.63
CA ARG A 705 -20.98 29.22 -18.76
C ARG A 705 -19.50 29.60 -18.73
N THR A 706 -19.05 30.17 -17.62
CA THR A 706 -17.66 30.60 -17.44
C THR A 706 -17.02 29.90 -16.25
N VAL A 707 -16.23 28.86 -16.51
CA VAL A 707 -15.51 28.12 -15.47
C VAL A 707 -14.17 28.79 -15.14
N LEU A 708 -14.03 29.24 -13.89
CA LEU A 708 -12.80 29.82 -13.35
C LEU A 708 -12.36 29.08 -12.08
N GLY A 709 -11.06 28.88 -11.92
CA GLY A 709 -10.48 28.40 -10.67
C GLY A 709 -10.24 29.52 -9.66
N PRO A 710 -9.92 29.18 -8.39
CA PRO A 710 -9.62 30.13 -7.32
C PRO A 710 -8.61 31.21 -7.69
N GLU A 711 -7.52 30.83 -8.36
CA GLU A 711 -6.45 31.74 -8.79
C GLU A 711 -6.97 32.77 -9.79
N GLY A 712 -7.72 32.34 -10.81
CA GLY A 712 -8.29 33.23 -11.83
C GLY A 712 -9.30 34.21 -11.24
N ILE A 713 -10.17 33.77 -10.33
CA ILE A 713 -11.12 34.66 -9.63
C ILE A 713 -10.37 35.71 -8.79
N SER A 714 -9.34 35.27 -8.06
CA SER A 714 -8.52 36.14 -7.21
C SER A 714 -7.73 37.18 -8.01
N GLU A 715 -7.19 36.80 -9.17
CA GLU A 715 -6.48 37.72 -10.07
C GLU A 715 -7.39 38.80 -10.61
N LEU A 716 -8.62 38.47 -11.02
CA LEU A 716 -9.60 39.46 -11.47
C LEU A 716 -10.03 40.41 -10.34
N GLY A 717 -10.16 39.90 -9.11
CA GLY A 717 -10.39 40.73 -7.93
C GLY A 717 -9.24 41.72 -7.68
N LYS A 718 -7.99 41.25 -7.78
CA LYS A 718 -6.77 42.09 -7.65
C LYS A 718 -6.68 43.13 -8.77
N GLU A 719 -6.99 42.75 -10.00
CA GLU A 719 -7.03 43.67 -11.15
C GLU A 719 -8.08 44.77 -10.96
N ALA A 720 -9.20 44.47 -10.27
CA ALA A 720 -10.21 45.46 -9.90
C ALA A 720 -9.81 46.35 -8.71
N GLY A 721 -8.67 46.09 -8.06
CA GLY A 721 -8.14 46.88 -6.93
C GLY A 721 -8.36 46.28 -5.54
N TRP A 722 -8.94 45.08 -5.45
CA TRP A 722 -9.16 44.40 -4.17
C TRP A 722 -7.92 43.61 -3.70
N LEU A 723 -7.79 43.40 -2.39
CA LEU A 723 -6.77 42.56 -1.78
C LEU A 723 -7.40 41.31 -1.17
N VAL A 724 -6.77 40.16 -1.34
CA VAL A 724 -7.17 38.92 -0.66
C VAL A 724 -6.79 39.03 0.81
N SER A 725 -7.77 39.11 1.71
CA SER A 725 -7.56 39.20 3.15
C SER A 725 -7.50 37.82 3.80
N ARG A 726 -8.48 36.96 3.47
CA ARG A 726 -8.59 35.58 3.98
C ARG A 726 -9.17 34.69 2.90
N GLU A 727 -8.75 33.44 2.86
CA GLU A 727 -9.33 32.44 1.98
C GLU A 727 -9.22 31.05 2.60
N GLY A 728 -9.97 30.10 2.05
CA GLY A 728 -9.94 28.72 2.49
C GLY A 728 -10.78 27.80 1.62
N MET A 729 -10.87 26.56 2.08
CA MET A 729 -11.62 25.49 1.41
C MET A 729 -12.70 24.96 2.33
N ILE A 730 -13.84 24.61 1.76
CA ILE A 730 -14.92 23.86 2.40
C ILE A 730 -15.14 22.59 1.58
N VAL A 731 -15.11 21.45 2.26
CA VAL A 731 -15.53 20.17 1.68
C VAL A 731 -17.03 20.04 1.93
N PRO A 732 -17.88 20.02 0.88
CA PRO A 732 -19.32 19.87 1.07
C PRO A 732 -19.69 18.53 1.70
N GLU A 733 -20.83 18.50 2.39
CA GLU A 733 -21.41 17.26 2.92
C GLU A 733 -21.75 16.29 1.79
N LYS A 734 -21.74 14.99 2.09
CA LYS A 734 -21.97 13.92 1.09
C LYS A 734 -23.30 14.08 0.35
N GLU A 735 -24.28 14.63 1.05
CA GLU A 735 -25.64 14.79 0.60
C GLU A 735 -25.87 16.07 -0.23
N GLN A 736 -24.84 16.90 -0.43
CA GLN A 736 -24.87 18.04 -1.35
C GLN A 736 -25.00 17.55 -2.80
N GLU A 737 -26.02 18.03 -3.51
CA GLU A 737 -26.50 17.39 -4.74
C GLU A 737 -25.93 17.98 -6.04
N ASP A 738 -25.26 19.14 -5.97
CA ASP A 738 -24.79 19.90 -7.13
C ASP A 738 -23.97 19.01 -8.09
N GLY A 739 -23.04 18.22 -7.54
CA GLY A 739 -22.24 17.30 -8.37
C GLY A 739 -23.05 16.23 -9.08
N ARG A 740 -24.19 15.81 -8.54
CA ARG A 740 -25.10 14.84 -9.18
C ARG A 740 -25.87 15.49 -10.32
N TRP A 741 -26.32 16.74 -10.13
CA TRP A 741 -27.03 17.50 -11.14
C TRP A 741 -26.13 17.81 -12.34
N GLU A 742 -24.92 18.30 -12.10
CA GLU A 742 -23.99 18.65 -13.18
C GLU A 742 -23.50 17.42 -13.96
N VAL A 743 -23.23 16.31 -13.27
CA VAL A 743 -22.90 15.04 -13.93
C VAL A 743 -24.09 14.52 -14.74
N GLY A 744 -25.30 14.59 -14.18
CA GLY A 744 -26.53 14.22 -14.89
C GLY A 744 -26.70 15.00 -16.19
N ALA A 745 -26.57 16.33 -16.13
CA ALA A 745 -26.68 17.21 -17.29
C ALA A 745 -25.69 16.85 -18.40
N VAL A 746 -24.43 16.54 -18.07
CA VAL A 746 -23.44 16.11 -19.07
C VAL A 746 -23.79 14.78 -19.70
N LEU A 747 -24.31 13.84 -18.91
CA LEU A 747 -24.69 12.51 -19.41
C LEU A 747 -25.89 12.56 -20.36
N GLU A 748 -26.78 13.54 -20.20
CA GLU A 748 -27.95 13.75 -21.05
C GLU A 748 -27.62 14.24 -22.47
N TYR A 749 -26.50 14.94 -22.68
CA TYR A 749 -26.09 15.41 -24.02
C TYR A 749 -25.96 14.24 -25.01
N THR A 750 -26.74 14.23 -26.08
CA THR A 750 -26.63 13.17 -27.10
C THR A 750 -25.42 13.39 -28.01
N GLU A 751 -24.88 12.32 -28.60
CA GLU A 751 -23.81 12.44 -29.61
C GLU A 751 -24.24 13.33 -30.78
N VAL A 752 -25.53 13.28 -31.15
CA VAL A 752 -26.10 14.11 -32.21
C VAL A 752 -26.09 15.60 -31.86
N GLU A 753 -26.33 15.97 -30.60
CA GLU A 753 -26.25 17.37 -30.15
C GLU A 753 -24.81 17.87 -30.15
N ILE A 754 -23.87 17.05 -29.69
CA ILE A 754 -22.43 17.36 -29.71
C ILE A 754 -21.95 17.53 -31.17
N ASP A 755 -22.33 16.62 -32.07
CA ASP A 755 -21.96 16.68 -33.48
C ASP A 755 -22.51 17.91 -34.21
N ARG A 756 -23.68 18.40 -33.80
CA ARG A 756 -24.30 19.61 -34.36
C ARG A 756 -23.63 20.89 -33.85
N LEU A 757 -23.27 20.93 -32.58
CA LEU A 757 -22.68 22.11 -31.94
C LEU A 757 -21.18 22.25 -32.28
N ILE A 758 -20.47 21.13 -32.46
CA ILE A 758 -19.00 21.11 -32.48
C ILE A 758 -18.51 20.54 -33.81
N LEU A 759 -17.91 21.41 -34.61
CA LEU A 759 -17.50 21.09 -35.97
C LEU A 759 -16.09 20.48 -36.05
N ASP A 760 -15.17 20.85 -35.15
CA ASP A 760 -13.80 20.29 -35.13
C ASP A 760 -13.82 18.88 -34.54
N GLU A 761 -13.26 17.92 -35.28
CA GLU A 761 -13.25 16.50 -34.90
C GLU A 761 -12.43 16.20 -33.64
N ARG A 762 -11.39 17.00 -33.34
CA ARG A 762 -10.57 16.82 -32.14
C ARG A 762 -11.31 17.30 -30.90
N GLU A 763 -12.04 18.40 -31.01
CA GLU A 763 -12.89 18.92 -29.92
C GLU A 763 -14.03 17.94 -29.60
N ARG A 764 -14.67 17.37 -30.63
CA ARG A 764 -15.64 16.27 -30.43
C ARG A 764 -15.04 15.07 -29.75
N ALA A 765 -13.86 14.61 -30.21
CA ALA A 765 -13.17 13.48 -29.61
C ALA A 765 -12.81 13.75 -28.14
N LEU A 766 -12.39 14.98 -27.80
CA LEU A 766 -12.10 15.40 -26.43
C LEU A 766 -13.35 15.36 -25.55
N ILE A 767 -14.47 15.93 -26.00
CA ILE A 767 -15.72 15.95 -25.22
C ILE A 767 -16.30 14.55 -25.04
N ASN A 768 -16.30 13.73 -26.09
CA ASN A 768 -16.71 12.33 -25.97
C ASN A 768 -15.78 11.53 -25.04
N GLY A 769 -14.48 11.83 -25.06
CA GLY A 769 -13.51 11.27 -24.11
C GLY A 769 -13.80 11.68 -22.66
N MET A 770 -14.09 12.96 -22.41
CA MET A 770 -14.48 13.45 -21.08
C MET A 770 -15.80 12.81 -20.62
N LYS A 771 -16.81 12.75 -21.49
CA LYS A 771 -18.09 12.11 -21.20
C LYS A 771 -17.93 10.62 -20.90
N GLY A 772 -17.10 9.90 -21.66
CA GLY A 772 -16.75 8.52 -21.40
C GLY A 772 -16.04 8.33 -20.06
N SER A 773 -15.12 9.24 -19.70
CA SER A 773 -14.46 9.25 -18.39
C SER A 773 -15.45 9.47 -17.25
N ILE A 774 -16.35 10.46 -17.38
CA ILE A 774 -17.40 10.73 -16.38
C ILE A 774 -18.30 9.51 -16.22
N SER A 775 -18.79 8.94 -17.33
CA SER A 775 -19.65 7.76 -17.29
C SER A 775 -18.97 6.58 -16.60
N ARG A 776 -17.68 6.36 -16.90
CA ARG A 776 -16.93 5.27 -16.27
C ARG A 776 -16.72 5.50 -14.77
N SER A 777 -16.38 6.72 -14.36
CA SER A 777 -16.27 7.06 -12.94
C SER A 777 -17.59 6.89 -12.21
N VAL A 778 -18.72 7.26 -12.84
CA VAL A 778 -20.05 7.06 -12.29
C VAL A 778 -20.39 5.57 -12.12
N GLU A 779 -20.04 4.73 -13.10
CA GLU A 779 -20.20 3.27 -12.98
C GLU A 779 -19.39 2.69 -11.82
N GLU A 780 -18.14 3.11 -11.68
CA GLU A 780 -17.24 2.66 -10.60
C GLU A 780 -17.73 3.07 -9.21
N LEU A 781 -18.38 4.23 -9.12
CA LEU A 781 -19.05 4.70 -7.91
C LEU A 781 -20.40 4.00 -7.65
N GLY A 782 -20.92 3.20 -8.58
CA GLY A 782 -22.21 2.52 -8.42
C GLY A 782 -23.43 3.43 -8.71
N GLY A 783 -23.25 4.45 -9.56
CA GLY A 783 -24.29 5.32 -10.09
C GLY A 783 -24.19 6.79 -9.64
N VAL A 784 -24.92 7.67 -10.35
CA VAL A 784 -24.87 9.15 -10.15
C VAL A 784 -25.20 9.57 -8.72
N LYS A 785 -26.05 8.82 -8.02
CA LYS A 785 -26.39 9.06 -6.60
C LYS A 785 -25.19 9.08 -5.64
N ASN A 786 -24.07 8.45 -6.03
CA ASN A 786 -22.87 8.36 -5.22
C ASN A 786 -21.82 9.41 -5.60
N VAL A 787 -22.09 10.25 -6.62
CA VAL A 787 -21.26 11.41 -6.94
C VAL A 787 -21.42 12.45 -5.84
N ARG A 788 -20.29 13.00 -5.40
CA ARG A 788 -20.23 14.13 -4.47
C ARG A 788 -20.01 15.45 -5.20
N THR A 789 -20.39 16.53 -4.53
CA THR A 789 -20.01 17.88 -4.94
C THR A 789 -18.51 18.08 -4.70
N MET A 790 -17.82 18.77 -5.62
CA MET A 790 -16.39 19.06 -5.50
C MET A 790 -16.15 20.08 -4.37
N ASP A 791 -14.88 20.30 -4.01
CA ASP A 791 -14.57 21.23 -2.93
C ASP A 791 -14.93 22.66 -3.34
N VAL A 792 -15.24 23.49 -2.36
CA VAL A 792 -15.64 24.89 -2.54
C VAL A 792 -14.56 25.77 -1.96
N TRP A 793 -14.02 26.66 -2.79
CA TRP A 793 -13.10 27.69 -2.36
C TRP A 793 -13.90 28.92 -1.93
N TRP A 794 -13.44 29.58 -0.88
CA TRP A 794 -14.00 30.86 -0.44
C TRP A 794 -12.90 31.86 -0.15
N THR A 795 -13.19 33.14 -0.34
CA THR A 795 -12.30 34.25 -0.02
C THR A 795 -13.05 35.46 0.50
N VAL A 796 -12.34 36.32 1.23
CA VAL A 796 -12.77 37.65 1.64
C VAL A 796 -11.77 38.63 1.06
N LEU A 797 -12.26 39.45 0.13
CA LEU A 797 -11.52 40.51 -0.50
C LEU A 797 -11.76 41.83 0.24
N THR A 798 -10.73 42.63 0.50
CA THR A 798 -10.83 43.92 1.20
C THR A 798 -10.15 45.03 0.40
N ARG A 799 -10.46 46.28 0.70
CA ARG A 799 -9.74 47.42 0.13
C ARG A 799 -8.31 47.50 0.69
N PRO A 800 -7.34 48.06 -0.05
CA PRO A 800 -6.07 48.51 0.51
C PRO A 800 -6.31 49.58 1.58
N GLU A 801 -5.55 49.52 2.68
CA GLU A 801 -5.57 50.53 3.75
C GLU A 801 -5.04 51.89 3.30
#